data_AF-H5UWS4-F1
#
_entry.id   AF-H5UWS4-F1
#
_cell.length_a   1.000
_cell.length_b   1.000
_cell.length_c   1.000
_cell.angle_alpha   90.00
_cell.angle_beta   90.00
_cell.angle_gamma   90.00
#
_symmetry.space_group_name_H-M   'P 1'
#
loop_
_entity.id
_entity.type
_entity.pdbx_description
1 polymer ?
#
loop_
_entity_poly.entity_id
_entity_poly.type
_entity_poly.pdbx_seq_one_letter_code
_entity_poly.pdbx_strand_id
1 'polypeptide(L)'
;MVLFRSYWQAGYEGADHVNRLGVPLSMNETTGHLARAAEDYENLNHIAIATVRESVGWRLADRHGYYDFTAVAKRMLAAREANVQICWTICHYGWPTELSILDDKFVERFARFSGALAQFLKPWYAEAPVYSPVNEISFTSWALSVGFIPSSEPPGEPTGHACKRQLVRAALAACDAIWQADSRARILHCDPIIHLAAYEDDAQSQQLALTETLSQYQAWDMLCGREAPELGGAAHYLDLVGANYYHNNQWHVDSHQPLPWHLGDSRRKPLYEMLTELHERYQRPLLLAETSHVGSGRGAWINHIATEVAQAQLAGADIRGICLYPILDRPDWEDAQAWHRSGLWEPLHEGADPLLRKIDLPYARALRRAQRSLAHFQGQHRLRQSGKGQTVNTKTLVVFSHLRWDFVWQRPQHLLMRLAQHYPVVFIEEPVFQEGAAGLHRSAPAPNVTVIRPHSPVHAPGFHDEQIAQLQPLMASLSVEFPEPVVWFYTPMALPLSEPFHPSLTVYDCMDELSAFKNAPRQLLQRESALLARADLVFTGGPSLYAAKQHRHQSVWCFPSSVDAAHFEQALDRQNGHPLQADVPHPRLGYYGVIDERIDIDLIAAVADANPDWQIVMVGPVVKIDPASLPQRGNIHYFGQQPYQALPQFLAGWDVCLMPFALNASTRFISPTKVLEYMAASLPIVSTEIADVKKPYGDIVFVAEDRDAFVRGCARALALSEQESQQQAGQMKAIINATSWDATVDAMHKLMADALQDLAAGAEAAREAPGAGAAPVVTRIPSTAKPDAHFARCLILGAGPTGLSAALHIGEEAVLLEKNPTVGGWCRSVEDKGFTFDYAGHIMFSADPYVLEMYALLLKDNLHWQNREAWIYSQNTYTRYPFQSALYGLPAPIIKECILGAVEAQYNAASRLQPANAPALKMEDCCGDGAVPQDDCLLTARDKRAANFEQFIYQTWGAGIAKYFAVPYNRKLWKVPLAEMETSWLGGRVPLPDLGQIIDGALAPSSRPVGPNARFGYPLRGGFQALMSGFLPLLKGKLETNARIIKLLPREHIAVLADGRRYRYEQLISTMPLPVLVTMLEGDVPEAVRTAAKGLRHTSVRCVNLGIGRSDLTEKHWIYYPEDTVFHRIFVQGNASPYCNPPGGCGLTCEITYSPDVPLPVDGQALIDRCVAECIRVGIINADDEILTANTVDIPYAYVIYDHARAANVDTVRQWLLSHDILLAGRYSEWEYYNSDHAFLAGKKAAENVASRLKRVEAGM
;
A
#
# COMPACT_ATOMS: atom_id res chain seq x y z
N MET A 1 -12.49 -7.00 42.91
CA MET A 1 -11.47 -6.41 43.81
C MET A 1 -10.18 -6.28 43.01
N VAL A 2 -9.48 -5.15 43.08
CA VAL A 2 -8.22 -4.94 42.33
C VAL A 2 -7.12 -5.75 43.03
N LEU A 3 -6.42 -6.62 42.29
CA LEU A 3 -5.40 -7.53 42.85
C LEU A 3 -4.06 -6.83 43.09
N PHE A 4 -3.62 -6.02 42.12
CA PHE A 4 -2.38 -5.26 42.15
C PHE A 4 -2.68 -3.77 41.95
N ARG A 5 -2.02 -2.87 42.69
CA ARG A 5 -2.20 -1.41 42.55
C ARG A 5 -1.71 -0.88 41.20
N SER A 6 -0.71 -1.52 40.60
CA SER A 6 -0.28 -1.25 39.23
C SER A 6 -0.14 -2.56 38.44
N TYR A 7 -0.43 -2.48 37.14
CA TYR A 7 -0.26 -3.61 36.22
C TYR A 7 1.22 -3.92 35.97
N TRP A 8 2.00 -2.87 35.71
CA TRP A 8 3.46 -2.96 35.68
C TRP A 8 4.00 -2.94 37.10
N GLN A 9 4.90 -3.86 37.40
CA GLN A 9 5.47 -4.09 38.72
C GLN A 9 6.99 -4.02 38.62
N ALA A 10 7.62 -3.77 39.76
CA ALA A 10 9.07 -3.77 39.88
C ALA A 10 9.50 -4.86 40.85
N GLY A 11 10.51 -5.65 40.49
CA GLY A 11 11.07 -6.69 41.33
C GLY A 11 12.47 -6.35 41.76
N TYR A 12 12.77 -6.48 43.05
CA TYR A 12 14.12 -6.29 43.57
C TYR A 12 14.81 -7.63 43.78
N GLU A 13 16.10 -7.70 43.46
CA GLU A 13 16.86 -8.95 43.61
C GLU A 13 17.01 -9.32 45.08
N GLY A 14 16.32 -10.39 45.45
CA GLY A 14 16.15 -10.79 46.84
C GLY A 14 16.82 -12.11 47.22
N ALA A 15 17.60 -12.72 46.33
CA ALA A 15 18.29 -13.97 46.59
C ALA A 15 19.20 -13.86 47.83
N ASP A 16 19.05 -14.80 48.75
CA ASP A 16 19.80 -14.87 50.00
C ASP A 16 20.42 -16.24 50.28
N HIS A 17 20.53 -17.13 49.28
CA HIS A 17 21.16 -18.44 49.42
C HIS A 17 22.67 -18.36 49.70
N VAL A 18 23.27 -19.50 50.06
CA VAL A 18 24.72 -19.68 50.10
C VAL A 18 25.15 -20.21 48.73
N ASN A 19 26.06 -19.51 48.06
CA ASN A 19 26.50 -19.85 46.70
C ASN A 19 27.48 -21.04 46.68
N ARG A 20 27.97 -21.46 45.50
CA ARG A 20 28.88 -22.62 45.37
C ARG A 20 30.21 -22.45 46.10
N LEU A 21 30.66 -21.21 46.26
CA LEU A 21 31.88 -20.84 46.97
C LEU A 21 31.68 -20.81 48.50
N GLY A 22 30.48 -21.12 49.00
CA GLY A 22 30.16 -21.07 50.43
C GLY A 22 29.93 -19.64 50.96
N VAL A 23 29.74 -18.67 50.06
CA VAL A 23 29.50 -17.27 50.42
C VAL A 23 28.00 -17.04 50.63
N PRO A 24 27.56 -16.59 51.82
CA PRO A 24 26.16 -16.25 52.07
C PRO A 24 25.81 -14.93 51.37
N LEU A 25 24.82 -14.97 50.46
CA LEU A 25 24.41 -13.81 49.68
C LEU A 25 23.36 -12.95 50.40
N SER A 26 23.34 -11.65 50.10
CA SER A 26 22.30 -10.70 50.55
C SER A 26 22.11 -9.66 49.45
N MET A 27 21.40 -10.01 48.38
CA MET A 27 21.39 -9.17 47.17
C MET A 27 20.74 -7.79 47.39
N ASN A 28 19.69 -7.71 48.20
CA ASN A 28 19.09 -6.44 48.60
C ASN A 28 20.07 -5.52 49.38
N GLU A 29 21.04 -6.10 50.09
CA GLU A 29 22.11 -5.33 50.76
C GLU A 29 23.22 -4.96 49.78
N THR A 30 23.66 -5.90 48.95
CA THR A 30 24.71 -5.70 47.94
C THR A 30 24.38 -4.59 46.94
N THR A 31 23.11 -4.49 46.53
CA THR A 31 22.61 -3.44 45.63
C THR A 31 22.33 -2.10 46.35
N GLY A 32 22.46 -2.09 47.68
CA GLY A 32 22.13 -0.94 48.53
C GLY A 32 20.63 -0.68 48.68
N HIS A 33 19.76 -1.58 48.17
CA HIS A 33 18.31 -1.40 48.22
C HIS A 33 17.78 -1.33 49.66
N LEU A 34 18.28 -2.16 50.59
CA LEU A 34 17.83 -2.12 52.00
C LEU A 34 18.03 -0.75 52.66
N ALA A 35 19.10 -0.04 52.29
CA ALA A 35 19.42 1.28 52.84
C ALA A 35 18.64 2.41 52.15
N ARG A 36 18.22 2.21 50.90
CA ARG A 36 17.65 3.24 50.01
C ARG A 36 16.24 2.94 49.54
N ALA A 37 15.53 2.01 50.18
CA ALA A 37 14.17 1.61 49.78
C ALA A 37 13.20 2.80 49.62
N ALA A 38 13.30 3.84 50.44
CA ALA A 38 12.49 5.06 50.29
C ALA A 38 12.79 5.81 48.97
N GLU A 39 14.07 6.03 48.64
CA GLU A 39 14.50 6.62 47.36
C GLU A 39 14.05 5.74 46.18
N ASP A 40 14.24 4.42 46.30
CA ASP A 40 13.91 3.47 45.24
C ASP A 40 12.41 3.42 44.96
N TYR A 41 11.56 3.42 45.99
CA TYR A 41 10.10 3.44 45.81
C TYR A 41 9.57 4.80 45.35
N GLU A 42 10.18 5.91 45.76
CA GLU A 42 9.85 7.24 45.23
C GLU A 42 10.14 7.31 43.72
N ASN A 43 11.28 6.76 43.29
CA ASN A 43 11.65 6.69 41.87
C ASN A 43 10.63 5.93 41.01
N LEU A 44 9.96 4.89 41.55
CA LEU A 44 8.93 4.14 40.84
C LEU A 44 7.69 4.97 40.50
N ASN A 45 7.33 5.95 41.34
CA ASN A 45 6.19 6.84 41.09
C ASN A 45 6.36 7.65 39.79
N HIS A 46 7.60 7.99 39.41
CA HIS A 46 7.91 8.71 38.17
C HIS A 46 7.70 7.88 36.89
N ILE A 47 7.47 6.57 37.03
CA ILE A 47 7.19 5.64 35.93
C ILE A 47 5.89 4.85 36.15
N ALA A 48 5.00 5.34 37.02
CA ALA A 48 3.68 4.77 37.27
C ALA A 48 3.68 3.29 37.72
N ILE A 49 4.69 2.88 38.48
CA ILE A 49 4.74 1.59 39.15
C ILE A 49 4.41 1.79 40.64
N ALA A 50 3.39 1.10 41.13
CA ALA A 50 2.89 1.17 42.51
C ALA A 50 2.75 -0.22 43.15
N THR A 51 3.34 -1.25 42.55
CA THR A 51 3.37 -2.63 43.05
C THR A 51 4.77 -3.19 42.86
N VAL A 52 5.34 -3.76 43.92
CA VAL A 52 6.69 -4.33 43.90
C VAL A 52 6.72 -5.77 44.39
N ARG A 53 7.60 -6.59 43.84
CA ARG A 53 7.98 -7.89 44.39
C ARG A 53 9.25 -7.74 45.21
N GLU A 54 9.20 -8.23 46.44
CA GLU A 54 10.26 -8.08 47.43
C GLU A 54 10.53 -9.37 48.17
N SER A 55 11.79 -9.58 48.56
CA SER A 55 12.18 -10.72 49.38
C SER A 55 12.19 -10.36 50.85
N VAL A 56 11.60 -11.22 51.67
CA VAL A 56 11.73 -11.19 53.13
C VAL A 56 13.15 -11.60 53.52
N GLY A 57 13.72 -12.59 52.82
CA GLY A 57 14.98 -13.24 53.16
C GLY A 57 14.81 -14.14 54.39
N TRP A 58 14.23 -15.34 54.22
CA TRP A 58 13.98 -16.25 55.35
C TRP A 58 15.25 -16.57 56.15
N ARG A 59 16.39 -16.82 55.48
CA ARG A 59 17.68 -17.03 56.17
C ARG A 59 18.11 -15.82 56.98
N LEU A 60 17.87 -14.62 56.46
CA LEU A 60 18.29 -13.37 57.08
C LEU A 60 17.43 -12.97 58.30
N ALA A 61 16.13 -13.30 58.25
CA ALA A 61 15.14 -12.91 59.26
C ALA A 61 14.94 -13.95 60.38
N ASP A 62 15.22 -15.23 60.16
CA ASP A 62 15.08 -16.28 61.19
C ASP A 62 16.36 -16.37 62.06
N ARG A 63 16.30 -15.86 63.30
CA ARG A 63 17.45 -15.76 64.23
C ARG A 63 17.31 -16.72 65.41
N HIS A 64 17.26 -18.02 65.12
CA HIS A 64 17.35 -19.11 66.12
C HIS A 64 16.62 -18.83 67.45
N GLY A 65 15.29 -18.67 67.39
CA GLY A 65 14.45 -18.48 68.58
C GLY A 65 13.58 -17.24 68.56
N TYR A 66 13.82 -16.31 67.63
CA TYR A 66 12.93 -15.20 67.31
C TYR A 66 13.10 -14.75 65.85
N TYR A 67 12.18 -13.92 65.36
CA TYR A 67 12.18 -13.39 63.99
C TYR A 67 12.52 -11.90 63.99
N ASP A 68 13.50 -11.48 63.20
CA ASP A 68 13.86 -10.07 63.00
C ASP A 68 13.20 -9.52 61.73
N PHE A 69 12.08 -8.83 61.91
CA PHE A 69 11.36 -8.16 60.82
C PHE A 69 11.72 -6.67 60.67
N THR A 70 12.85 -6.20 61.21
CA THR A 70 13.24 -4.79 61.14
C THR A 70 13.39 -4.29 59.69
N ALA A 71 14.04 -5.09 58.82
CA ALA A 71 14.19 -4.75 57.40
C ALA A 71 12.85 -4.77 56.64
N VAL A 72 11.94 -5.67 57.02
CA VAL A 72 10.56 -5.74 56.48
C VAL A 72 9.77 -4.49 56.91
N ALA A 73 9.85 -4.11 58.18
CA ALA A 73 9.18 -2.93 58.73
C ALA A 73 9.63 -1.63 58.05
N LYS A 74 10.94 -1.44 57.86
CA LYS A 74 11.51 -0.28 57.16
C LYS A 74 10.96 -0.15 55.73
N ARG A 75 10.92 -1.26 54.98
CA ARG A 75 10.36 -1.28 53.63
C ARG A 75 8.85 -1.04 53.61
N MET A 76 8.09 -1.60 54.56
CA MET A 76 6.66 -1.30 54.67
C MET A 76 6.39 0.18 55.00
N LEU A 77 7.22 0.82 55.82
CA LEU A 77 7.13 2.27 56.09
C LEU A 77 7.40 3.08 54.81
N ALA A 78 8.51 2.81 54.13
CA ALA A 78 8.87 3.45 52.87
C ALA A 78 7.78 3.26 51.80
N ALA A 79 7.25 2.04 51.66
CA ALA A 79 6.19 1.74 50.70
C ALA A 79 4.88 2.45 51.05
N ARG A 80 4.53 2.57 52.33
CA ARG A 80 3.35 3.35 52.74
C ARG A 80 3.49 4.83 52.39
N GLU A 81 4.68 5.41 52.61
CA GLU A 81 4.98 6.82 52.27
C GLU A 81 4.94 7.06 50.76
N ALA A 82 5.48 6.13 49.96
CA ALA A 82 5.48 6.20 48.50
C ALA A 82 4.18 5.67 47.85
N ASN A 83 3.21 5.19 48.63
CA ASN A 83 1.95 4.56 48.19
C ASN A 83 2.12 3.28 47.33
N VAL A 84 3.18 2.50 47.59
CA VAL A 84 3.51 1.24 46.92
C VAL A 84 2.90 0.04 47.67
N GLN A 85 2.35 -0.91 46.92
CA GLN A 85 1.99 -2.25 47.42
C GLN A 85 3.18 -3.19 47.32
N ILE A 86 3.48 -3.94 48.37
CA ILE A 86 4.52 -4.97 48.35
C ILE A 86 3.88 -6.37 48.21
N CYS A 87 4.40 -7.17 47.30
CA CYS A 87 4.16 -8.61 47.19
C CYS A 87 5.37 -9.34 47.76
N TRP A 88 5.18 -10.09 48.85
CA TRP A 88 6.29 -10.65 49.63
C TRP A 88 6.64 -12.07 49.20
N THR A 89 7.85 -12.25 48.67
CA THR A 89 8.51 -13.54 48.53
C THR A 89 9.16 -13.92 49.85
N ILE A 90 8.74 -15.03 50.46
CA ILE A 90 9.17 -15.42 51.81
C ILE A 90 10.53 -16.13 51.76
N CYS A 91 10.63 -17.18 50.95
CA CYS A 91 11.86 -17.93 50.70
C CYS A 91 12.35 -17.66 49.26
N HIS A 92 13.47 -16.95 49.13
CA HIS A 92 14.12 -16.66 47.85
C HIS A 92 15.48 -17.35 47.77
N TYR A 93 15.43 -18.67 47.62
CA TYR A 93 16.57 -19.61 47.59
C TYR A 93 17.31 -19.81 48.92
N GLY A 94 17.20 -18.91 49.91
CA GLY A 94 17.86 -19.05 51.21
C GLY A 94 16.97 -19.54 52.34
N TRP A 95 17.54 -20.42 53.18
CA TRP A 95 16.97 -20.88 54.45
C TRP A 95 18.05 -20.93 55.54
N PRO A 96 17.67 -21.03 56.83
CA PRO A 96 18.61 -21.16 57.94
C PRO A 96 19.60 -22.31 57.75
N THR A 97 20.91 -22.04 57.89
CA THR A 97 22.00 -22.95 57.51
C THR A 97 22.06 -24.26 58.31
N GLU A 98 21.39 -24.31 59.46
CA GLU A 98 21.26 -25.50 60.29
C GLU A 98 20.16 -26.46 59.85
N LEU A 99 19.32 -26.06 58.88
CA LEU A 99 18.26 -26.91 58.33
C LEU A 99 18.76 -27.59 57.05
N SER A 100 18.59 -28.91 56.96
CA SER A 100 18.57 -29.58 55.67
C SER A 100 17.17 -29.49 55.06
N ILE A 101 17.11 -29.31 53.75
CA ILE A 101 15.84 -29.21 53.02
C ILE A 101 14.96 -30.45 53.20
N LEU A 102 15.58 -31.64 53.23
CA LEU A 102 14.87 -32.93 53.35
C LEU A 102 14.45 -33.27 54.79
N ASP A 103 14.85 -32.48 55.79
CA ASP A 103 14.40 -32.71 57.17
C ASP A 103 12.91 -32.37 57.32
N ASP A 104 12.15 -33.16 58.07
CA ASP A 104 10.73 -32.86 58.35
C ASP A 104 10.56 -31.52 59.09
N LYS A 105 11.55 -31.12 59.90
CA LYS A 105 11.57 -29.84 60.61
C LYS A 105 11.62 -28.63 59.68
N PHE A 106 12.07 -28.81 58.44
CA PHE A 106 12.12 -27.76 57.42
C PHE A 106 10.70 -27.20 57.16
N VAL A 107 9.75 -28.10 56.88
CA VAL A 107 8.34 -27.76 56.60
C VAL A 107 7.70 -27.06 57.80
N GLU A 108 7.85 -27.62 59.00
CA GLU A 108 7.28 -27.06 60.22
C GLU A 108 7.82 -25.66 60.52
N ARG A 109 9.15 -25.48 60.45
CA ARG A 109 9.79 -24.19 60.74
C ARG A 109 9.44 -23.13 59.70
N PHE A 110 9.38 -23.52 58.43
CA PHE A 110 8.98 -22.61 57.35
C PHE A 110 7.52 -22.15 57.47
N ALA A 111 6.60 -23.08 57.78
CA ALA A 111 5.19 -22.75 58.01
C ALA A 111 5.03 -21.80 59.21
N ARG A 112 5.73 -22.07 60.31
CA ARG A 112 5.73 -21.20 61.51
C ARG A 112 6.26 -19.79 61.20
N PHE A 113 7.37 -19.70 60.45
CA PHE A 113 7.92 -18.42 60.01
C PHE A 113 6.93 -17.64 59.12
N SER A 114 6.33 -18.32 58.14
CA SER A 114 5.37 -17.74 57.21
C SER A 114 4.11 -17.22 57.92
N GLY A 115 3.57 -17.98 58.86
CA GLY A 115 2.43 -17.55 59.69
C GLY A 115 2.77 -16.36 60.59
N ALA A 116 3.96 -16.36 61.22
CA ALA A 116 4.41 -15.24 62.06
C ALA A 116 4.63 -13.95 61.24
N LEU A 117 5.21 -14.07 60.05
CA LEU A 117 5.38 -12.97 59.11
C LEU A 117 4.02 -12.42 58.65
N ALA A 118 3.08 -13.29 58.26
CA ALA A 118 1.74 -12.88 57.84
C ALA A 118 0.98 -12.16 58.97
N GLN A 119 1.09 -12.66 60.20
CA GLN A 119 0.53 -12.01 61.40
C GLN A 119 1.16 -10.64 61.65
N PHE A 120 2.47 -10.48 61.45
CA PHE A 120 3.18 -9.21 61.56
C PHE A 120 2.77 -8.21 60.47
N LEU A 121 2.55 -8.67 59.23
CA LEU A 121 2.22 -7.84 58.08
C LEU A 121 0.73 -7.46 57.99
N LYS A 122 -0.18 -8.27 58.54
CA LYS A 122 -1.63 -8.05 58.54
C LYS A 122 -2.09 -6.61 58.83
N PRO A 123 -1.58 -5.90 59.87
CA PRO A 123 -2.01 -4.52 60.15
C PRO A 123 -1.52 -3.48 59.14
N TRP A 124 -0.56 -3.82 58.28
CA TRP A 124 -0.02 -2.91 57.28
C TRP A 124 -0.85 -2.86 55.99
N TYR A 125 -1.70 -3.86 55.73
CA TYR A 125 -2.47 -3.99 54.51
C TYR A 125 -3.96 -3.70 54.72
N ALA A 126 -4.47 -2.69 54.00
CA ALA A 126 -5.91 -2.45 53.86
C ALA A 126 -6.55 -3.46 52.89
N GLU A 127 -5.90 -3.66 51.74
CA GLU A 127 -6.23 -4.68 50.75
C GLU A 127 -5.77 -6.10 51.16
N ALA A 128 -6.10 -7.09 50.32
CA ALA A 128 -5.60 -8.46 50.46
C ALA A 128 -4.09 -8.50 50.17
N PRO A 129 -3.23 -8.92 51.13
CA PRO A 129 -1.80 -9.06 50.88
C PRO A 129 -1.52 -10.23 49.91
N VAL A 130 -0.46 -10.11 49.12
CA VAL A 130 0.00 -11.16 48.19
C VAL A 130 1.32 -11.73 48.70
N TYR A 131 1.37 -13.05 48.86
CA TYR A 131 2.56 -13.77 49.30
C TYR A 131 3.00 -14.79 48.26
N SER A 132 4.31 -14.90 48.06
CA SER A 132 4.95 -16.00 47.35
C SER A 132 5.73 -16.82 48.39
N PRO A 133 5.19 -17.94 48.90
CA PRO A 133 5.84 -18.70 49.96
C PRO A 133 7.26 -19.13 49.54
N VAL A 134 7.38 -19.88 48.46
CA VAL A 134 8.67 -20.31 47.90
C VAL A 134 8.77 -19.79 46.48
N ASN A 135 9.83 -19.02 46.18
CA ASN A 135 10.13 -18.60 44.80
C ASN A 135 10.71 -19.78 44.01
N GLU A 136 10.21 -19.98 42.80
CA GLU A 136 10.73 -20.92 41.81
C GLU A 136 11.09 -22.30 42.39
N ILE A 137 10.07 -23.08 42.77
CA ILE A 137 10.27 -24.43 43.32
C ILE A 137 11.02 -25.30 42.31
N SER A 138 10.66 -25.21 41.02
CA SER A 138 11.28 -26.01 39.97
C SER A 138 12.72 -25.57 39.71
N PHE A 139 13.00 -24.26 39.64
CA PHE A 139 14.38 -23.77 39.51
C PHE A 139 15.23 -24.18 40.72
N THR A 140 14.74 -23.98 41.93
CA THR A 140 15.47 -24.34 43.17
C THR A 140 15.80 -25.84 43.18
N SER A 141 14.84 -26.68 42.79
CA SER A 141 15.01 -28.14 42.72
C SER A 141 16.03 -28.55 41.65
N TRP A 142 16.00 -27.89 40.48
CA TRP A 142 17.00 -28.08 39.43
C TRP A 142 18.39 -27.63 39.89
N ALA A 143 18.50 -26.45 40.50
CA ALA A 143 19.74 -25.89 41.03
C ALA A 143 20.39 -26.82 42.08
N LEU A 144 19.60 -27.44 42.95
CA LEU A 144 20.07 -28.47 43.89
C LEU A 144 20.53 -29.73 43.15
N SER A 145 19.80 -30.18 42.13
CA SER A 145 20.14 -31.38 41.35
C SER A 145 21.46 -31.28 40.59
N VAL A 146 21.85 -30.07 40.17
CA VAL A 146 23.12 -29.82 39.46
C VAL A 146 24.21 -29.22 40.37
N GLY A 147 23.96 -29.13 41.68
CA GLY A 147 24.89 -28.54 42.65
C GLY A 147 25.16 -27.05 42.42
N PHE A 148 24.24 -26.32 41.79
CA PHE A 148 24.26 -24.86 41.71
C PHE A 148 23.97 -24.21 43.06
N ILE A 149 22.97 -24.72 43.77
CA ILE A 149 22.79 -24.40 45.20
C ILE A 149 23.34 -25.60 45.99
N PRO A 150 24.30 -25.42 46.90
CA PRO A 150 24.82 -26.50 47.73
C PRO A 150 23.73 -27.11 48.62
N SER A 151 23.79 -28.44 48.81
CA SER A 151 22.88 -29.19 49.67
C SER A 151 23.65 -30.23 50.49
N SER A 152 23.06 -30.75 51.56
CA SER A 152 23.66 -31.86 52.34
C SER A 152 23.70 -33.17 51.56
N GLU A 153 22.82 -33.32 50.56
CA GLU A 153 22.75 -34.49 49.69
C GLU A 153 23.57 -34.29 48.41
N PRO A 154 24.11 -35.38 47.81
CA PRO A 154 24.83 -35.30 46.56
C PRO A 154 23.92 -34.80 45.42
N PRO A 155 24.43 -33.94 44.52
CA PRO A 155 23.70 -33.53 43.33
C PRO A 155 23.27 -34.74 42.48
N GLY A 156 22.04 -34.71 41.98
CA GLY A 156 21.47 -35.72 41.09
C GLY A 156 19.97 -35.54 40.90
N GLU A 157 19.42 -36.17 39.86
CA GLU A 157 17.99 -36.14 39.54
C GLU A 157 17.10 -36.66 40.69
N PRO A 158 17.44 -37.77 41.40
CA PRO A 158 16.66 -38.20 42.57
C PRO A 158 16.63 -37.16 43.70
N THR A 159 17.76 -36.49 43.96
CA THR A 159 17.86 -35.42 44.96
C THR A 159 16.99 -34.23 44.55
N GLY A 160 17.05 -33.81 43.29
CA GLY A 160 16.20 -32.74 42.74
C GLY A 160 14.72 -33.03 42.90
N HIS A 161 14.29 -34.25 42.56
CA HIS A 161 12.89 -34.66 42.69
C HIS A 161 12.43 -34.72 44.17
N ALA A 162 13.25 -35.25 45.07
CA ALA A 162 12.95 -35.29 46.50
C ALA A 162 12.83 -33.88 47.10
N CYS A 163 13.76 -32.99 46.76
CA CYS A 163 13.73 -31.58 47.15
C CYS A 163 12.48 -30.86 46.61
N LYS A 164 12.10 -31.10 45.34
CA LYS A 164 10.88 -30.55 44.73
C LYS A 164 9.63 -30.89 45.55
N ARG A 165 9.45 -32.17 45.87
CA ARG A 165 8.31 -32.64 46.69
C ARG A 165 8.31 -32.00 48.07
N GLN A 166 9.48 -31.85 48.69
CA GLN A 166 9.61 -31.28 50.02
C GLN A 166 9.35 -29.76 50.05
N LEU A 167 9.81 -29.03 49.02
CA LEU A 167 9.47 -27.61 48.82
C LEU A 167 7.96 -27.42 48.57
N VAL A 168 7.31 -28.33 47.84
CA VAL A 168 5.84 -28.33 47.70
C VAL A 168 5.16 -28.52 49.05
N ARG A 169 5.59 -29.50 49.87
CA ARG A 169 5.06 -29.68 51.25
C ARG A 169 5.23 -28.41 52.09
N ALA A 170 6.41 -27.79 52.02
CA ALA A 170 6.71 -26.54 52.72
C ALA A 170 5.80 -25.39 52.25
N ALA A 171 5.59 -25.27 50.94
CA ALA A 171 4.72 -24.25 50.35
C ALA A 171 3.25 -24.45 50.75
N LEU A 172 2.72 -25.69 50.72
CA LEU A 172 1.36 -26.01 51.17
C LEU A 172 1.15 -25.66 52.65
N ALA A 173 2.05 -26.11 53.52
CA ALA A 173 1.99 -25.81 54.95
C ALA A 173 2.12 -24.31 55.25
N ALA A 174 2.94 -23.58 54.48
CA ALA A 174 3.04 -22.13 54.57
C ALA A 174 1.76 -21.43 54.13
N CYS A 175 1.08 -21.88 53.08
CA CYS A 175 -0.21 -21.33 52.66
C CYS A 175 -1.25 -21.43 53.78
N ASP A 176 -1.37 -22.61 54.41
CA ASP A 176 -2.29 -22.82 55.53
C ASP A 176 -1.98 -21.89 56.70
N ALA A 177 -0.70 -21.76 57.07
CA ALA A 177 -0.26 -20.87 58.14
C ALA A 177 -0.52 -19.38 57.82
N ILE A 178 -0.32 -18.97 56.56
CA ILE A 178 -0.60 -17.61 56.08
C ILE A 178 -2.11 -17.33 56.17
N TRP A 179 -2.97 -18.21 55.66
CA TRP A 179 -4.42 -18.02 55.71
C TRP A 179 -4.99 -18.08 57.13
N GLN A 180 -4.37 -18.86 58.01
CA GLN A 180 -4.72 -18.85 59.43
C GLN A 180 -4.43 -17.49 60.08
N ALA A 181 -3.33 -16.82 59.70
CA ALA A 181 -2.99 -15.49 60.19
C ALA A 181 -3.83 -14.38 59.53
N ASP A 182 -3.98 -14.42 58.20
CA ASP A 182 -4.79 -13.50 57.40
C ASP A 182 -5.52 -14.23 56.26
N SER A 183 -6.80 -14.52 56.49
CA SER A 183 -7.66 -15.21 55.52
C SER A 183 -7.94 -14.41 54.24
N ARG A 184 -7.55 -13.14 54.18
CA ARG A 184 -7.62 -12.32 52.96
C ARG A 184 -6.47 -12.62 51.98
N ALA A 185 -5.40 -13.25 52.45
CA ALA A 185 -4.15 -13.40 51.70
C ALA A 185 -4.35 -14.13 50.36
N ARG A 186 -3.65 -13.64 49.34
CA ARG A 186 -3.54 -14.24 48.01
C ARG A 186 -2.19 -14.91 47.86
N ILE A 187 -2.15 -16.05 47.19
CA ILE A 187 -0.93 -16.85 47.03
C ILE A 187 -0.46 -16.80 45.58
N LEU A 188 0.81 -16.42 45.40
CA LEU A 188 1.47 -16.33 44.11
C LEU A 188 2.59 -17.38 44.05
N HIS A 189 2.48 -18.34 43.15
CA HIS A 189 3.56 -19.31 42.90
C HIS A 189 4.29 -18.95 41.62
N CYS A 190 5.55 -18.53 41.75
CA CYS A 190 6.39 -18.16 40.61
C CYS A 190 7.30 -19.32 40.22
N ASP A 191 7.43 -19.61 38.94
CA ASP A 191 8.39 -20.59 38.38
C ASP A 191 8.70 -20.22 36.91
N PRO A 192 9.87 -20.62 36.37
CA PRO A 192 10.22 -20.34 34.99
C PRO A 192 9.35 -21.13 34.02
N ILE A 193 8.92 -20.46 32.94
CA ILE A 193 8.34 -21.14 31.79
C ILE A 193 9.39 -21.32 30.70
N ILE A 194 9.52 -22.53 30.15
CA ILE A 194 10.61 -22.91 29.25
C ILE A 194 10.09 -23.61 28.00
N HIS A 195 10.88 -23.59 26.93
CA HIS A 195 10.62 -24.38 25.73
C HIS A 195 11.93 -25.01 25.22
N LEU A 196 11.91 -26.33 25.03
CA LEU A 196 13.06 -27.08 24.56
C LEU A 196 12.85 -27.50 23.12
N ALA A 197 13.84 -27.20 22.27
CA ALA A 197 13.87 -27.64 20.89
C ALA A 197 14.75 -28.88 20.74
N ALA A 198 14.35 -29.80 19.87
CA ALA A 198 15.18 -30.91 19.44
C ALA A 198 16.24 -30.44 18.43
N TYR A 199 17.42 -31.06 18.46
CA TYR A 199 18.49 -30.77 17.50
C TYR A 199 18.23 -31.41 16.13
N GLU A 200 17.82 -32.69 16.14
CA GLU A 200 17.44 -33.46 14.96
C GLU A 200 15.92 -33.60 14.86
N ASP A 201 15.42 -33.68 13.63
CA ASP A 201 13.98 -33.82 13.34
C ASP A 201 13.49 -35.28 13.48
N ASP A 202 14.07 -36.04 14.40
CA ASP A 202 13.70 -37.41 14.69
C ASP A 202 12.70 -37.51 15.86
N ALA A 203 11.90 -38.57 15.85
CA ALA A 203 10.82 -38.74 16.82
C ALA A 203 11.30 -38.92 18.27
N GLN A 204 12.50 -39.45 18.50
CA GLN A 204 13.02 -39.69 19.84
C GLN A 204 13.46 -38.36 20.49
N SER A 205 14.20 -37.53 19.75
CA SER A 205 14.63 -36.20 20.21
C SER A 205 13.44 -35.27 20.46
N GLN A 206 12.43 -35.30 19.57
CA GLN A 206 11.18 -34.54 19.78
C GLN A 206 10.43 -35.00 21.03
N GLN A 207 10.38 -36.31 21.30
CA GLN A 207 9.73 -36.85 22.50
C GLN A 207 10.48 -36.49 23.79
N LEU A 208 11.82 -36.48 23.76
CA LEU A 208 12.65 -36.04 24.88
C LEU A 208 12.41 -34.55 25.17
N ALA A 209 12.50 -33.70 24.14
CA ALA A 209 12.24 -32.27 24.25
C ALA A 209 10.86 -31.96 24.85
N LEU A 210 9.82 -32.70 24.43
CA LEU A 210 8.48 -32.58 24.99
C LEU A 210 8.43 -32.99 26.47
N THR A 211 9.04 -34.12 26.83
CA THR A 211 9.04 -34.64 28.21
C THR A 211 9.73 -33.66 29.17
N GLU A 212 10.91 -33.18 28.79
CA GLU A 212 11.68 -32.21 29.57
C GLU A 212 10.96 -30.86 29.64
N THR A 213 10.33 -30.40 28.54
CA THR A 213 9.50 -29.18 28.56
C THR A 213 8.34 -29.34 29.56
N LEU A 214 7.65 -30.47 29.59
CA LEU A 214 6.52 -30.68 30.51
C LEU A 214 6.94 -30.76 31.99
N SER A 215 8.21 -31.08 32.28
CA SER A 215 8.72 -31.16 33.66
C SER A 215 8.61 -29.83 34.45
N GLN A 216 8.55 -28.70 33.74
CA GLN A 216 8.38 -27.37 34.32
C GLN A 216 7.08 -27.23 35.12
N TYR A 217 6.04 -28.00 34.73
CA TYR A 217 4.72 -27.93 35.34
C TYR A 217 4.57 -28.77 36.61
N GLN A 218 5.51 -29.66 36.91
CA GLN A 218 5.41 -30.63 38.01
C GLN A 218 5.12 -29.97 39.37
N ALA A 219 5.82 -28.88 39.72
CA ALA A 219 5.61 -28.23 41.01
C ALA A 219 4.18 -27.66 41.15
N TRP A 220 3.67 -26.99 40.10
CA TRP A 220 2.31 -26.48 40.07
C TRP A 220 1.26 -27.60 40.02
N ASP A 221 1.53 -28.68 39.29
CA ASP A 221 0.66 -29.86 39.25
C ASP A 221 0.58 -30.54 40.63
N MET A 222 1.68 -30.60 41.38
CA MET A 222 1.69 -31.08 42.76
C MET A 222 0.93 -30.14 43.71
N LEU A 223 1.14 -28.82 43.60
CA LEU A 223 0.44 -27.82 44.42
C LEU A 223 -1.09 -27.87 44.21
N CYS A 224 -1.54 -28.04 42.96
CA CYS A 224 -2.97 -28.10 42.65
C CYS A 224 -3.59 -29.51 42.78
N GLY A 225 -2.79 -30.53 43.11
CA GLY A 225 -3.24 -31.90 43.35
C GLY A 225 -3.46 -32.75 42.08
N ARG A 226 -2.92 -32.33 40.93
CA ARG A 226 -2.93 -33.09 39.67
C ARG A 226 -1.86 -34.19 39.63
N GLU A 227 -0.73 -33.94 40.29
CA GLU A 227 0.37 -34.88 40.47
C GLU A 227 0.63 -35.06 41.98
N ALA A 228 1.14 -36.21 42.40
CA ALA A 228 1.47 -36.50 43.80
C ALA A 228 0.41 -36.03 44.84
N PRO A 229 -0.88 -36.42 44.69
CA PRO A 229 -1.97 -35.94 45.55
C PRO A 229 -1.75 -36.27 47.04
N GLU A 230 -0.92 -37.25 47.36
CA GLU A 230 -0.51 -37.59 48.73
C GLU A 230 0.22 -36.45 49.46
N LEU A 231 0.72 -35.44 48.74
CA LEU A 231 1.31 -34.24 49.34
C LEU A 231 0.28 -33.28 49.93
N GLY A 232 -1.02 -33.47 49.64
CA GLY A 232 -2.12 -32.64 50.14
C GLY A 232 -2.48 -31.46 49.24
N GLY A 233 -1.94 -31.39 48.02
CA GLY A 233 -2.24 -30.35 47.05
C GLY A 233 -3.72 -30.33 46.63
N ALA A 234 -4.20 -29.14 46.29
CA ALA A 234 -5.58 -28.90 45.88
C ALA A 234 -5.67 -27.62 45.06
N ALA A 235 -6.67 -27.52 44.18
CA ALA A 235 -6.77 -26.45 43.21
C ALA A 235 -6.66 -25.02 43.80
N HIS A 236 -7.09 -24.80 45.04
CA HIS A 236 -7.07 -23.48 45.69
C HIS A 236 -5.67 -23.03 46.17
N TYR A 237 -4.70 -23.94 46.33
CA TYR A 237 -3.32 -23.59 46.66
C TYR A 237 -2.63 -22.90 45.46
N LEU A 238 -2.97 -23.31 44.24
CA LEU A 238 -2.56 -22.60 43.04
C LEU A 238 -3.55 -21.45 42.74
N ASP A 239 -3.44 -20.37 43.51
CA ASP A 239 -4.31 -19.19 43.43
C ASP A 239 -3.92 -18.27 42.26
N LEU A 240 -2.69 -17.76 42.26
CA LEU A 240 -2.08 -16.97 41.19
C LEU A 240 -0.82 -17.68 40.66
N VAL A 241 -0.64 -17.67 39.35
CA VAL A 241 0.53 -18.27 38.70
C VAL A 241 1.47 -17.18 38.21
N GLY A 242 2.71 -17.20 38.69
CA GLY A 242 3.79 -16.33 38.26
C GLY A 242 4.66 -17.03 37.22
N ALA A 243 4.63 -16.59 35.97
CA ALA A 243 5.51 -17.09 34.93
C ALA A 243 6.79 -16.25 34.88
N ASN A 244 7.95 -16.87 35.03
CA ASN A 244 9.24 -16.21 34.86
C ASN A 244 9.77 -16.48 33.44
N TYR A 245 10.10 -15.43 32.71
CA TYR A 245 10.51 -15.53 31.30
C TYR A 245 11.58 -14.51 30.93
N TYR A 246 12.75 -15.02 30.56
CA TYR A 246 13.90 -14.27 30.08
C TYR A 246 14.29 -14.70 28.66
N HIS A 247 15.18 -13.92 28.04
CA HIS A 247 15.61 -14.11 26.66
C HIS A 247 16.23 -15.50 26.37
N ASN A 248 16.78 -16.16 27.39
CA ASN A 248 17.42 -17.47 27.33
C ASN A 248 16.55 -18.64 27.86
N ASN A 249 15.25 -18.43 28.11
CA ASN A 249 14.33 -19.50 28.58
C ASN A 249 14.03 -20.60 27.55
N GLN A 250 14.68 -20.58 26.39
CA GLN A 250 14.50 -21.58 25.35
C GLN A 250 15.86 -22.04 24.84
N TRP A 251 16.07 -23.35 24.75
CA TRP A 251 17.36 -23.95 24.41
C TRP A 251 17.22 -25.32 23.75
N HIS A 252 18.32 -25.82 23.21
CA HIS A 252 18.44 -27.18 22.68
C HIS A 252 18.46 -28.22 23.80
N VAL A 253 17.59 -29.23 23.73
CA VAL A 253 17.51 -30.27 24.77
C VAL A 253 18.83 -31.03 24.95
N ASP A 254 19.55 -31.29 23.85
CA ASP A 254 20.77 -32.12 23.89
C ASP A 254 22.03 -31.32 24.28
N SER A 255 22.21 -30.15 23.67
CA SER A 255 23.43 -29.34 23.85
C SER A 255 23.34 -28.31 24.97
N HIS A 256 22.14 -28.09 25.52
CA HIS A 256 21.81 -27.02 26.47
C HIS A 256 22.15 -25.61 25.98
N GLN A 257 22.38 -25.43 24.67
CA GLN A 257 22.68 -24.12 24.10
C GLN A 257 21.41 -23.28 23.97
N PRO A 258 21.39 -22.04 24.49
CA PRO A 258 20.25 -21.14 24.33
C PRO A 258 19.93 -20.88 22.86
N LEU A 259 18.64 -20.88 22.52
CA LEU A 259 18.17 -20.40 21.23
C LEU A 259 18.27 -18.88 21.22
N PRO A 260 19.04 -18.24 20.32
CA PRO A 260 19.19 -16.78 20.33
C PRO A 260 17.85 -16.08 20.08
N TRP A 261 17.43 -15.21 21.00
CA TRP A 261 16.12 -14.52 20.92
C TRP A 261 15.98 -13.60 19.71
N HIS A 262 17.06 -12.91 19.31
CA HIS A 262 17.04 -11.89 18.27
C HIS A 262 17.48 -12.40 16.89
N LEU A 263 17.85 -13.69 16.75
CA LEU A 263 18.29 -14.28 15.48
C LEU A 263 17.20 -15.03 14.74
N GLY A 264 15.93 -14.86 15.13
CA GLY A 264 14.77 -15.41 14.41
C GLY A 264 14.81 -16.94 14.25
N ASP A 265 15.34 -17.64 15.25
CA ASP A 265 15.40 -19.10 15.24
C ASP A 265 13.98 -19.68 15.22
N SER A 266 13.60 -20.32 14.11
CA SER A 266 12.25 -20.85 13.88
C SER A 266 11.81 -21.92 14.89
N ARG A 267 12.75 -22.50 15.65
CA ARG A 267 12.45 -23.47 16.71
C ARG A 267 12.01 -22.81 18.00
N ARG A 268 12.14 -21.49 18.13
CA ARG A 268 11.62 -20.77 19.30
C ARG A 268 10.11 -20.73 19.26
N LYS A 269 9.50 -20.95 20.43
CA LYS A 269 8.07 -20.79 20.65
C LYS A 269 7.75 -19.36 21.11
N PRO A 270 6.76 -18.67 20.51
CA PRO A 270 6.31 -17.37 21.00
C PRO A 270 5.86 -17.41 22.47
N LEU A 271 6.13 -16.33 23.22
CA LEU A 271 5.75 -16.24 24.63
C LEU A 271 4.22 -16.25 24.78
N TYR A 272 3.49 -15.61 23.87
CA TYR A 272 2.03 -15.53 23.98
C TYR A 272 1.38 -16.92 23.94
N GLU A 273 1.92 -17.86 23.15
CA GLU A 273 1.46 -19.25 23.10
C GLU A 273 1.75 -19.95 24.42
N MET A 274 2.96 -19.81 24.95
CA MET A 274 3.33 -20.39 26.25
C MET A 274 2.43 -19.87 27.38
N LEU A 275 2.11 -18.58 27.39
CA LEU A 275 1.20 -17.97 28.38
C LEU A 275 -0.25 -18.43 28.19
N THR A 276 -0.69 -18.59 26.95
CA THR A 276 -2.04 -19.08 26.63
C THR A 276 -2.19 -20.53 27.08
N GLU A 277 -1.24 -21.40 26.76
CA GLU A 277 -1.19 -22.80 27.21
C GLU A 277 -1.17 -22.92 28.74
N LEU A 278 -0.38 -22.06 29.40
CA LEU A 278 -0.33 -22.01 30.86
C LEU A 278 -1.69 -21.62 31.45
N HIS A 279 -2.34 -20.60 30.88
CA HIS A 279 -3.66 -20.19 31.31
C HIS A 279 -4.71 -21.27 31.03
N GLU A 280 -4.68 -21.91 29.86
CA GLU A 280 -5.57 -23.00 29.49
C GLU A 280 -5.44 -24.18 30.45
N ARG A 281 -4.20 -24.53 30.82
CA ARG A 281 -3.89 -25.64 31.72
C ARG A 281 -4.50 -25.46 33.11
N TYR A 282 -4.37 -24.27 33.71
CA TYR A 282 -4.72 -24.04 35.12
C TYR A 282 -5.98 -23.20 35.34
N GLN A 283 -6.43 -22.43 34.35
CA GLN A 283 -7.56 -21.49 34.45
C GLN A 283 -7.42 -20.52 35.63
N ARG A 284 -6.19 -20.03 35.85
CA ARG A 284 -5.82 -19.10 36.92
C ARG A 284 -5.33 -17.76 36.36
N PRO A 285 -5.49 -16.66 37.12
CA PRO A 285 -4.87 -15.39 36.75
C PRO A 285 -3.35 -15.51 36.72
N LEU A 286 -2.74 -15.00 35.66
CA LEU A 286 -1.31 -15.04 35.43
C LEU A 286 -0.64 -13.71 35.79
N LEU A 287 0.59 -13.77 36.27
CA LEU A 287 1.52 -12.65 36.37
C LEU A 287 2.77 -13.05 35.60
N LEU A 288 3.24 -12.23 34.66
CA LEU A 288 4.62 -12.38 34.16
C LEU A 288 5.53 -11.88 35.29
N ALA A 289 5.93 -12.78 36.17
CA ALA A 289 6.43 -12.47 37.50
C ALA A 289 7.89 -12.05 37.50
N GLU A 290 8.64 -12.42 36.47
CA GLU A 290 10.00 -11.95 36.25
C GLU A 290 10.32 -11.89 34.76
N THR A 291 10.84 -10.75 34.31
CA THR A 291 11.37 -10.60 32.96
C THR A 291 12.34 -9.43 32.87
N SER A 292 13.47 -9.64 32.17
CA SER A 292 14.38 -8.59 31.73
C SER A 292 15.37 -9.14 30.67
N HIS A 293 16.25 -8.28 30.20
CA HIS A 293 17.40 -8.61 29.34
C HIS A 293 18.68 -8.01 29.94
N VAL A 294 19.84 -8.48 29.49
CA VAL A 294 21.15 -7.93 29.87
C VAL A 294 21.68 -6.93 28.85
N GLY A 295 22.46 -5.96 29.29
CA GLY A 295 23.12 -4.97 28.43
C GLY A 295 22.15 -4.19 27.54
N SER A 296 22.55 -3.97 26.29
CA SER A 296 21.84 -3.05 25.39
C SER A 296 20.48 -3.58 24.88
N GLY A 297 20.20 -4.88 25.00
CA GLY A 297 18.95 -5.50 24.52
C GLY A 297 17.68 -5.20 25.33
N ARG A 298 17.81 -4.56 26.50
CA ARG A 298 16.70 -4.26 27.44
C ARG A 298 15.53 -3.50 26.82
N GLY A 299 15.82 -2.46 26.04
CA GLY A 299 14.79 -1.64 25.40
C GLY A 299 13.97 -2.41 24.36
N ALA A 300 14.63 -3.23 23.53
CA ALA A 300 13.96 -4.08 22.56
C ALA A 300 13.12 -5.18 23.25
N TRP A 301 13.68 -5.77 24.31
CA TRP A 301 13.04 -6.83 25.08
C TRP A 301 11.68 -6.40 25.66
N ILE A 302 11.62 -5.25 26.32
CA ILE A 302 10.38 -4.84 27.01
C ILE A 302 9.24 -4.48 26.04
N ASN A 303 9.59 -3.95 24.86
CA ASN A 303 8.61 -3.73 23.79
C ASN A 303 8.07 -5.06 23.25
N HIS A 304 8.94 -6.07 23.10
CA HIS A 304 8.54 -7.43 22.73
C HIS A 304 7.61 -8.04 23.79
N ILE A 305 7.97 -7.96 25.08
CA ILE A 305 7.13 -8.47 26.18
C ILE A 305 5.73 -7.84 26.19
N ALA A 306 5.63 -6.51 26.03
CA ALA A 306 4.33 -5.86 25.97
C ALA A 306 3.47 -6.34 24.79
N THR A 307 4.10 -6.64 23.66
CA THR A 307 3.44 -7.18 22.46
C THR A 307 2.93 -8.60 22.71
N GLU A 308 3.77 -9.49 23.23
CA GLU A 308 3.41 -10.88 23.53
C GLU A 308 2.31 -10.99 24.60
N VAL A 309 2.35 -10.13 25.64
CA VAL A 309 1.30 -10.08 26.66
C VAL A 309 -0.02 -9.59 26.09
N ALA A 310 -0.02 -8.57 25.23
CA ALA A 310 -1.24 -8.13 24.55
C ALA A 310 -1.81 -9.25 23.66
N GLN A 311 -0.97 -10.00 22.96
CA GLN A 311 -1.39 -11.12 22.11
C GLN A 311 -2.00 -12.26 22.93
N ALA A 312 -1.40 -12.61 24.08
CA ALA A 312 -1.96 -13.61 24.98
C ALA A 312 -3.31 -13.16 25.55
N GLN A 313 -3.48 -11.87 25.88
CA GLN A 313 -4.76 -11.32 26.31
C GLN A 313 -5.84 -11.40 25.20
N LEU A 314 -5.47 -11.23 23.93
CA LEU A 314 -6.39 -11.47 22.79
C LEU A 314 -6.77 -12.94 22.64
N ALA A 315 -5.82 -13.84 22.88
CA ALA A 315 -6.06 -15.29 22.89
C ALA A 315 -6.88 -15.75 24.11
N GLY A 316 -7.22 -14.86 25.04
CA GLY A 316 -8.08 -15.13 26.18
C GLY A 316 -7.36 -15.38 27.51
N ALA A 317 -6.02 -15.27 27.55
CA ALA A 317 -5.26 -15.45 28.78
C ALA A 317 -5.49 -14.32 29.80
N ASP A 318 -5.84 -14.66 31.05
CA ASP A 318 -6.06 -13.68 32.14
C ASP A 318 -4.75 -13.19 32.76
N ILE A 319 -4.01 -12.32 32.06
CA ILE A 319 -2.77 -11.73 32.55
C ILE A 319 -3.06 -10.48 33.38
N ARG A 320 -2.63 -10.47 34.65
CA ARG A 320 -2.91 -9.44 35.67
C ARG A 320 -1.76 -8.48 35.93
N GLY A 321 -0.56 -8.76 35.43
CA GLY A 321 0.56 -7.85 35.53
C GLY A 321 1.82 -8.32 34.82
N ILE A 322 2.82 -7.45 34.78
CA ILE A 322 4.17 -7.70 34.29
C ILE A 322 5.16 -7.12 35.30
N CYS A 323 6.07 -7.94 35.81
CA CYS A 323 7.10 -7.52 36.76
C CYS A 323 8.47 -7.46 36.08
N LEU A 324 9.03 -6.26 36.01
CA LEU A 324 10.41 -6.03 35.61
C LEU A 324 11.32 -6.54 36.70
N TYR A 325 12.11 -7.57 36.39
CA TYR A 325 12.99 -8.20 37.37
C TYR A 325 14.40 -8.41 36.79
N PRO A 326 15.44 -7.85 37.42
CA PRO A 326 15.36 -6.89 38.52
C PRO A 326 15.07 -5.46 37.99
N ILE A 327 14.46 -4.61 38.81
CA ILE A 327 14.25 -3.19 38.48
C ILE A 327 15.53 -2.36 38.73
N LEU A 328 16.30 -2.74 39.74
CA LEU A 328 17.61 -2.24 40.09
C LEU A 328 18.63 -3.31 39.70
N ASP A 329 19.69 -2.93 39.00
CA ASP A 329 20.68 -3.89 38.53
C ASP A 329 21.33 -4.67 39.68
N ARG A 330 21.89 -5.84 39.36
CA ARG A 330 22.52 -6.75 40.33
C ARG A 330 23.84 -7.32 39.82
N PRO A 331 24.75 -7.70 40.74
CA PRO A 331 25.88 -8.55 40.39
C PRO A 331 25.44 -10.00 40.15
N ASP A 332 26.37 -10.78 39.59
CA ASP A 332 26.28 -12.23 39.50
C ASP A 332 26.35 -12.86 40.90
N TRP A 333 25.70 -14.02 41.07
CA TRP A 333 25.65 -14.72 42.35
C TRP A 333 26.98 -15.37 42.74
N GLU A 334 27.81 -15.71 41.76
CA GLU A 334 29.13 -16.33 41.94
C GLU A 334 30.27 -15.30 41.82
N ASP A 335 30.05 -14.17 41.13
CA ASP A 335 31.02 -13.09 41.00
C ASP A 335 30.44 -11.69 41.32
N ALA A 336 30.78 -11.18 42.50
CA ALA A 336 30.34 -9.86 42.98
C ALA A 336 30.86 -8.67 42.16
N GLN A 337 31.88 -8.86 41.32
CA GLN A 337 32.41 -7.82 40.42
C GLN A 337 31.72 -7.80 39.05
N ALA A 338 31.05 -8.89 38.67
CA ALA A 338 30.36 -9.00 37.40
C ALA A 338 28.92 -8.49 37.53
N TRP A 339 28.65 -7.29 37.03
CA TRP A 339 27.29 -6.72 36.99
C TRP A 339 26.62 -6.99 35.66
N HIS A 340 25.41 -7.52 35.70
CA HIS A 340 24.72 -7.97 34.49
C HIS A 340 24.21 -6.83 33.62
N ARG A 341 24.03 -5.63 34.18
CA ARG A 341 23.36 -4.51 33.51
C ARG A 341 21.99 -4.98 33.04
N SER A 342 21.12 -5.29 33.97
CA SER A 342 19.80 -5.90 33.74
C SER A 342 18.64 -5.05 34.29
N GLY A 343 18.94 -4.10 35.18
CA GLY A 343 17.99 -3.17 35.76
C GLY A 343 17.64 -1.97 34.88
N LEU A 344 16.55 -1.28 35.24
CA LEU A 344 16.24 0.06 34.74
C LEU A 344 17.11 1.13 35.40
N TRP A 345 17.42 0.92 36.67
CA TRP A 345 18.40 1.70 37.40
C TRP A 345 19.66 0.87 37.63
N GLU A 346 20.81 1.51 37.44
CA GLU A 346 22.13 0.95 37.68
C GLU A 346 22.78 1.78 38.81
N PRO A 347 23.46 1.15 39.80
CA PRO A 347 24.29 1.89 40.74
C PRO A 347 25.44 2.60 40.01
N LEU A 348 25.68 3.87 40.33
CA LEU A 348 26.75 4.67 39.76
C LEU A 348 28.10 4.27 40.39
N HIS A 349 28.58 3.05 40.10
CA HIS A 349 29.78 2.43 40.72
C HIS A 349 31.02 3.34 40.80
N GLU A 350 31.08 4.37 39.95
CA GLU A 350 32.12 5.39 39.93
C GLU A 350 31.60 6.74 40.47
N GLY A 351 32.27 7.33 41.46
CA GLY A 351 31.97 8.68 41.97
C GLY A 351 31.96 8.76 43.48
N ALA A 352 31.48 9.90 44.00
CA ALA A 352 31.41 10.15 45.46
C ALA A 352 30.32 9.32 46.17
N ASP A 353 29.30 8.87 45.42
CA ASP A 353 28.24 7.98 45.91
C ASP A 353 28.08 6.78 44.97
N PRO A 354 28.74 5.64 45.24
CA PRO A 354 28.77 4.48 44.35
C PRO A 354 27.43 3.72 44.26
N LEU A 355 26.45 4.08 45.09
CA LEU A 355 25.12 3.49 45.12
C LEU A 355 24.05 4.44 44.55
N LEU A 356 24.43 5.62 44.06
CA LEU A 356 23.49 6.55 43.45
C LEU A 356 22.80 5.91 42.25
N ARG A 357 21.48 6.08 42.14
CA ARG A 357 20.70 5.46 41.06
C ARG A 357 20.87 6.22 39.74
N LYS A 358 21.52 5.59 38.77
CA LYS A 358 21.59 6.08 37.38
C LYS A 358 20.53 5.36 36.56
N ILE A 359 19.61 6.13 35.98
CA ILE A 359 18.59 5.57 35.09
C ILE A 359 19.16 5.26 33.70
N ASP A 360 18.84 4.10 33.16
CA ASP A 360 19.07 3.79 31.75
C ASP A 360 17.99 4.47 30.88
N LEU A 361 18.37 5.56 30.20
CA LEU A 361 17.43 6.37 29.42
C LEU A 361 16.80 5.62 28.24
N PRO A 362 17.54 4.82 27.44
CA PRO A 362 16.93 4.01 26.37
C PRO A 362 15.87 3.04 26.91
N TYR A 363 16.17 2.31 27.98
CA TYR A 363 15.25 1.37 28.60
C TYR A 363 14.04 2.08 29.21
N ALA A 364 14.24 3.22 29.88
CA ALA A 364 13.14 4.03 30.44
C ALA A 364 12.17 4.53 29.36
N ARG A 365 12.68 4.98 28.22
CA ARG A 365 11.85 5.41 27.07
C ARG A 365 11.06 4.23 26.50
N ALA A 366 11.71 3.08 26.31
CA ALA A 366 11.08 1.87 25.84
C ALA A 366 9.98 1.38 26.81
N LEU A 367 10.24 1.38 28.11
CA LEU A 367 9.24 1.02 29.12
C LEU A 367 8.03 1.94 29.08
N ARG A 368 8.21 3.27 29.03
CA ARG A 368 7.09 4.21 28.90
C ARG A 368 6.27 3.99 27.62
N ARG A 369 6.92 3.58 26.53
CA ARG A 369 6.24 3.21 25.28
C ARG A 369 5.44 1.93 25.45
N ALA A 370 6.04 0.87 26.00
CA ALA A 370 5.40 -0.39 26.32
C ALA A 370 4.17 -0.21 27.24
N GLN A 371 4.31 0.59 28.31
CA GLN A 371 3.24 0.92 29.24
C GLN A 371 2.04 1.60 28.54
N ARG A 372 2.30 2.64 27.75
CA ARG A 372 1.25 3.38 27.02
C ARG A 372 0.56 2.49 26.00
N SER A 373 1.33 1.74 25.20
CA SER A 373 0.80 0.85 24.17
C SER A 373 -0.10 -0.22 24.76
N LEU A 374 0.36 -0.91 25.82
CA LEU A 374 -0.42 -1.97 26.45
C LEU A 374 -1.65 -1.42 27.17
N ALA A 375 -1.55 -0.28 27.86
CA ALA A 375 -2.69 0.34 28.53
C ALA A 375 -3.78 0.78 27.52
N HIS A 376 -3.36 1.35 26.38
CA HIS A 376 -4.28 1.73 25.31
C HIS A 376 -5.01 0.49 24.76
N PHE A 377 -4.25 -0.55 24.42
CA PHE A 377 -4.78 -1.83 23.96
C PHE A 377 -5.81 -2.43 24.95
N GLN A 378 -5.46 -2.53 26.23
CA GLN A 378 -6.34 -3.05 27.28
C GLN A 378 -7.58 -2.20 27.51
N GLY A 379 -7.49 -0.88 27.28
CA GLY A 379 -8.64 0.03 27.32
C GLY A 379 -9.64 -0.29 26.22
N GLN A 380 -9.17 -0.44 24.98
CA GLN A 380 -10.01 -0.77 23.84
C GLN A 380 -10.62 -2.17 23.95
N HIS A 381 -9.84 -3.16 24.36
CA HIS A 381 -10.29 -4.53 24.52
C HIS A 381 -11.43 -4.64 25.53
N ARG A 382 -11.34 -3.94 26.67
CA ARG A 382 -12.42 -3.87 27.67
C ARG A 382 -13.69 -3.22 27.14
N LEU A 383 -13.57 -2.15 26.34
CA LEU A 383 -14.72 -1.50 25.72
C LEU A 383 -15.46 -2.47 24.79
N ARG A 384 -14.73 -3.22 23.95
CA ARG A 384 -15.30 -4.25 23.04
C ARG A 384 -16.02 -5.37 23.80
N GLN A 385 -15.41 -5.91 24.85
CA GLN A 385 -16.02 -6.99 25.65
C GLN A 385 -17.27 -6.55 26.44
N SER A 386 -17.35 -5.27 26.84
CA SER A 386 -18.42 -4.79 27.72
C SER A 386 -19.78 -4.60 27.04
N GLY A 387 -19.87 -4.67 25.70
CA GLY A 387 -21.09 -4.44 24.94
C GLY A 387 -21.69 -3.01 25.06
N LYS A 388 -21.14 -2.16 25.93
CA LYS A 388 -21.53 -0.76 26.17
C LYS A 388 -20.79 0.21 25.25
N GLY A 389 -20.54 -0.22 24.02
CA GLY A 389 -19.90 0.55 22.96
C GLY A 389 -20.90 1.12 21.95
N GLN A 390 -22.05 1.62 22.39
CA GLN A 390 -22.77 2.59 21.56
C GLN A 390 -21.98 3.90 21.66
N THR A 391 -21.10 4.16 20.68
CA THR A 391 -20.46 5.44 20.26
C THR A 391 -18.94 5.41 19.98
N VAL A 392 -18.26 4.27 19.92
CA VAL A 392 -16.94 4.21 19.23
C VAL A 392 -16.98 3.12 18.18
N ASN A 393 -17.38 3.51 16.97
CA ASN A 393 -17.38 2.69 15.78
C ASN A 393 -15.91 2.38 15.41
N THR A 394 -15.25 1.43 16.09
CA THR A 394 -13.87 1.03 15.73
C THR A 394 -13.92 0.24 14.42
N LYS A 395 -13.85 0.97 13.30
CA LYS A 395 -13.80 0.41 11.94
C LYS A 395 -12.57 -0.49 11.78
N THR A 396 -12.66 -1.53 10.95
CA THR A 396 -11.51 -2.37 10.59
C THR A 396 -10.66 -1.68 9.53
N LEU A 397 -9.34 -1.75 9.66
CA LEU A 397 -8.39 -1.29 8.65
C LEU A 397 -8.01 -2.45 7.72
N VAL A 398 -8.57 -2.49 6.52
CA VAL A 398 -8.27 -3.49 5.49
C VAL A 398 -7.16 -2.94 4.58
N VAL A 399 -5.98 -3.55 4.63
CA VAL A 399 -4.78 -3.10 3.93
C VAL A 399 -4.46 -4.03 2.78
N PHE A 400 -4.31 -3.51 1.56
CA PHE A 400 -3.80 -4.24 0.41
C PHE A 400 -2.33 -3.92 0.17
N SER A 401 -1.47 -4.95 0.19
CA SER A 401 -0.03 -4.80 0.13
C SER A 401 0.63 -5.72 -0.89
N HIS A 402 1.54 -5.14 -1.71
CA HIS A 402 2.45 -5.90 -2.56
C HIS A 402 3.65 -6.47 -1.76
N LEU A 403 3.83 -6.01 -0.53
CA LEU A 403 4.88 -6.45 0.38
C LEU A 403 4.33 -7.53 1.31
N ARG A 404 5.12 -8.59 1.49
CA ARG A 404 4.82 -9.65 2.46
C ARG A 404 5.27 -9.23 3.86
N TRP A 405 4.45 -9.55 4.85
CA TRP A 405 4.65 -9.21 6.25
C TRP A 405 5.95 -9.81 6.81
N ASP A 406 6.24 -11.06 6.44
CA ASP A 406 7.35 -11.90 6.92
C ASP A 406 8.62 -11.81 6.05
N PHE A 407 8.64 -11.01 4.99
CA PHE A 407 9.81 -10.92 4.11
C PHE A 407 10.86 -9.92 4.59
N VAL A 408 10.58 -8.61 4.51
CA VAL A 408 11.50 -7.57 4.98
C VAL A 408 10.73 -6.59 5.86
N TRP A 409 11.30 -6.29 7.02
CA TRP A 409 10.73 -5.35 7.97
C TRP A 409 10.98 -3.91 7.51
N GLN A 410 9.89 -3.15 7.35
CA GLN A 410 9.92 -1.83 6.76
C GLN A 410 8.72 -0.98 7.23
N ARG A 411 8.47 0.14 6.55
CA ARG A 411 7.45 1.14 6.90
C ARG A 411 6.07 0.56 7.23
N PRO A 412 5.46 -0.34 6.42
CA PRO A 412 4.14 -0.91 6.72
C PRO A 412 4.05 -1.55 8.10
N GLN A 413 5.01 -2.39 8.49
CA GLN A 413 5.00 -3.04 9.80
C GLN A 413 5.09 -2.01 10.92
N HIS A 414 5.96 -1.00 10.79
CA HIS A 414 6.08 0.06 11.78
C HIS A 414 4.80 0.90 11.94
N LEU A 415 4.13 1.25 10.84
CA LEU A 415 2.91 2.05 10.86
C LEU A 415 1.72 1.23 11.36
N LEU A 416 1.50 0.07 10.77
CA LEU A 416 0.31 -0.74 11.01
C LEU A 416 0.27 -1.35 12.41
N MET A 417 1.41 -1.77 12.98
CA MET A 417 1.44 -2.27 14.37
C MET A 417 1.12 -1.18 15.39
N ARG A 418 1.41 0.09 15.08
CA ARG A 418 1.04 1.22 15.93
C ARG A 418 -0.41 1.62 15.72
N LEU A 419 -0.88 1.64 14.46
CA LEU A 419 -2.31 1.82 14.15
C LEU A 419 -3.18 0.69 14.69
N ALA A 420 -2.63 -0.51 14.91
CA ALA A 420 -3.32 -1.65 15.53
C ALA A 420 -3.75 -1.36 16.98
N GLN A 421 -3.16 -0.34 17.62
CA GLN A 421 -3.65 0.17 18.89
C GLN A 421 -5.01 0.84 18.74
N HIS A 422 -5.36 1.37 17.57
CA HIS A 422 -6.58 2.12 17.30
C HIS A 422 -7.62 1.34 16.48
N TYR A 423 -7.17 0.50 15.54
CA TYR A 423 -8.00 -0.24 14.59
C TYR A 423 -7.65 -1.74 14.62
N PRO A 424 -8.61 -2.68 14.50
CA PRO A 424 -8.27 -4.02 14.02
C PRO A 424 -7.68 -3.89 12.61
N VAL A 425 -6.50 -4.47 12.36
CA VAL A 425 -5.81 -4.42 11.06
C VAL A 425 -5.90 -5.77 10.37
N VAL A 426 -6.34 -5.76 9.11
CA VAL A 426 -6.37 -6.92 8.22
C VAL A 426 -5.43 -6.62 7.05
N PHE A 427 -4.29 -7.28 7.01
CA PHE A 427 -3.24 -7.05 6.01
C PHE A 427 -3.28 -8.15 4.94
N ILE A 428 -3.74 -7.80 3.75
CA ILE A 428 -3.90 -8.71 2.61
C ILE A 428 -2.65 -8.62 1.71
N GLU A 429 -1.90 -9.71 1.65
CA GLU A 429 -0.69 -9.86 0.84
C GLU A 429 -0.99 -10.30 -0.60
N GLU A 430 0.04 -10.28 -1.44
CA GLU A 430 -0.01 -10.90 -2.77
C GLU A 430 -0.26 -12.41 -2.70
N PRO A 431 -1.03 -12.96 -3.64
CA PRO A 431 -1.31 -14.40 -3.70
C PRO A 431 -0.02 -15.22 -3.83
N VAL A 432 -0.05 -16.44 -3.30
CA VAL A 432 0.97 -17.46 -3.52
C VAL A 432 0.42 -18.54 -4.45
N PHE A 433 1.25 -18.98 -5.40
CA PHE A 433 0.87 -20.11 -6.24
C PHE A 433 0.71 -21.38 -5.40
N GLN A 434 -0.44 -22.01 -5.51
CA GLN A 434 -0.73 -23.31 -4.91
C GLN A 434 -1.73 -24.07 -5.79
N GLU A 435 -1.45 -25.34 -6.06
CA GLU A 435 -2.37 -26.19 -6.81
C GLU A 435 -3.69 -26.38 -6.03
N GLY A 436 -4.82 -26.36 -6.75
CA GLY A 436 -6.16 -26.55 -6.20
C GLY A 436 -7.04 -25.31 -6.25
N ALA A 437 -8.12 -25.30 -5.46
CA ALA A 437 -9.05 -24.17 -5.38
C ALA A 437 -8.40 -22.98 -4.66
N ALA A 438 -8.72 -21.76 -5.09
CA ALA A 438 -8.24 -20.55 -4.42
C ALA A 438 -8.82 -20.44 -2.99
N GLY A 439 -8.02 -19.90 -2.07
CA GLY A 439 -8.40 -19.78 -0.66
C GLY A 439 -7.53 -18.78 0.10
N LEU A 440 -7.78 -18.67 1.41
CA LEU A 440 -7.16 -17.67 2.28
C LEU A 440 -6.47 -18.35 3.47
N HIS A 441 -5.17 -18.12 3.62
CA HIS A 441 -4.44 -18.43 4.85
C HIS A 441 -4.42 -17.21 5.77
N ARG A 442 -4.70 -17.40 7.05
CA ARG A 442 -4.68 -16.34 8.06
C ARG A 442 -3.58 -16.60 9.08
N SER A 443 -2.87 -15.55 9.47
CA SER A 443 -1.95 -15.55 10.61
C SER A 443 -2.13 -14.28 11.45
N ALA A 444 -1.71 -14.31 12.71
CA ALA A 444 -1.82 -13.18 13.63
C ALA A 444 -0.44 -12.80 14.19
N PRO A 445 0.43 -12.17 13.39
CA PRO A 445 1.83 -11.94 13.77
C PRO A 445 2.02 -10.82 14.80
N ALA A 446 0.98 -10.06 15.13
CA ALA A 446 1.00 -9.03 16.15
C ALA A 446 -0.41 -8.79 16.72
N PRO A 447 -0.53 -8.22 17.94
CA PRO A 447 -1.80 -7.84 18.53
C PRO A 447 -2.63 -6.96 17.60
N ASN A 448 -3.91 -7.32 17.42
CA ASN A 448 -4.85 -6.66 16.51
C ASN A 448 -4.42 -6.66 15.02
N VAL A 449 -3.43 -7.44 14.61
CA VAL A 449 -3.04 -7.58 13.20
C VAL A 449 -3.33 -9.00 12.72
N THR A 450 -4.19 -9.13 11.72
CA THR A 450 -4.41 -10.37 10.97
C THR A 450 -3.79 -10.22 9.59
N VAL A 451 -2.84 -11.09 9.25
CA VAL A 451 -2.31 -11.19 7.88
C VAL A 451 -3.11 -12.24 7.13
N ILE A 452 -3.60 -11.87 5.94
CA ILE A 452 -4.30 -12.74 5.02
C ILE A 452 -3.41 -12.93 3.80
N ARG A 453 -2.98 -14.17 3.58
CA ARG A 453 -2.23 -14.58 2.39
C ARG A 453 -3.15 -15.41 1.50
N PRO A 454 -3.63 -14.85 0.38
CA PRO A 454 -4.38 -15.63 -0.58
C PRO A 454 -3.48 -16.69 -1.24
N HIS A 455 -4.07 -17.80 -1.63
CA HIS A 455 -3.43 -18.75 -2.54
C HIS A 455 -4.31 -18.98 -3.76
N SER A 456 -3.69 -19.22 -4.92
CA SER A 456 -4.39 -19.45 -6.18
C SER A 456 -3.60 -20.39 -7.11
N PRO A 457 -4.28 -21.08 -8.04
CA PRO A 457 -3.61 -21.89 -9.06
C PRO A 457 -3.06 -21.06 -10.23
N VAL A 458 -3.01 -19.73 -10.11
CA VAL A 458 -2.59 -18.82 -11.19
C VAL A 458 -1.11 -18.49 -11.02
N HIS A 459 -0.31 -18.67 -12.07
CA HIS A 459 1.14 -18.40 -12.04
C HIS A 459 1.51 -16.92 -12.16
N ALA A 460 0.58 -16.04 -12.57
CA ALA A 460 0.85 -14.62 -12.69
C ALA A 460 1.25 -14.01 -11.33
N PRO A 461 2.27 -13.13 -11.28
CA PRO A 461 2.77 -12.57 -10.03
C PRO A 461 1.83 -11.50 -9.45
N GLY A 462 1.88 -11.31 -8.13
CA GLY A 462 1.21 -10.21 -7.45
C GLY A 462 -0.30 -10.13 -7.69
N PHE A 463 -0.85 -8.92 -7.72
CA PHE A 463 -2.25 -8.67 -8.05
C PHE A 463 -2.49 -8.46 -9.56
N HIS A 464 -1.88 -9.30 -10.40
CA HIS A 464 -2.10 -9.30 -11.85
C HIS A 464 -3.56 -9.64 -12.21
N ASP A 465 -4.02 -9.26 -13.39
CA ASP A 465 -5.43 -9.38 -13.82
C ASP A 465 -5.96 -10.82 -13.77
N GLU A 466 -5.11 -11.78 -14.13
CA GLU A 466 -5.41 -13.21 -14.04
C GLU A 466 -5.68 -13.68 -12.60
N GLN A 467 -5.09 -13.01 -11.60
CA GLN A 467 -5.33 -13.30 -10.18
C GLN A 467 -6.68 -12.73 -9.73
N ILE A 468 -7.07 -11.55 -10.23
CA ILE A 468 -8.27 -10.82 -9.79
C ILE A 468 -9.53 -11.68 -9.89
N ALA A 469 -9.72 -12.41 -11.00
CA ALA A 469 -10.90 -13.25 -11.20
C ALA A 469 -11.07 -14.36 -10.13
N GLN A 470 -9.95 -14.90 -9.62
CA GLN A 470 -9.96 -15.93 -8.58
C GLN A 470 -10.10 -15.32 -7.18
N LEU A 471 -9.57 -14.11 -6.98
CA LEU A 471 -9.55 -13.45 -5.67
C LEU A 471 -10.85 -12.68 -5.37
N GLN A 472 -11.58 -12.18 -6.38
CA GLN A 472 -12.78 -11.37 -6.18
C GLN A 472 -13.86 -12.05 -5.30
N PRO A 473 -14.18 -13.34 -5.48
CA PRO A 473 -15.14 -14.03 -4.62
C PRO A 473 -14.66 -14.15 -3.15
N LEU A 474 -13.35 -14.33 -2.95
CA LEU A 474 -12.75 -14.35 -1.62
C LEU A 474 -12.85 -12.97 -0.96
N MET A 475 -12.60 -11.89 -1.71
CA MET A 475 -12.76 -10.52 -1.21
C MET A 475 -14.21 -10.20 -0.86
N ALA A 476 -15.18 -10.68 -1.64
CA ALA A 476 -16.60 -10.54 -1.33
C ALA A 476 -16.94 -11.22 0.01
N SER A 477 -16.38 -12.40 0.30
CA SER A 477 -16.58 -13.06 1.61
C SER A 477 -16.00 -12.23 2.77
N LEU A 478 -14.81 -11.63 2.59
CA LEU A 478 -14.18 -10.78 3.60
C LEU A 478 -14.95 -9.47 3.81
N SER A 479 -15.58 -8.92 2.77
CA SER A 479 -16.39 -7.69 2.88
C SER A 479 -17.60 -7.85 3.80
N VAL A 480 -18.14 -9.07 3.93
CA VAL A 480 -19.22 -9.39 4.88
C VAL A 480 -18.70 -9.46 6.31
N GLU A 481 -17.47 -9.97 6.50
CA GLU A 481 -16.84 -10.05 7.82
C GLU A 481 -16.44 -8.68 8.36
N PHE A 482 -16.06 -7.76 7.47
CA PHE A 482 -15.58 -6.41 7.81
C PHE A 482 -16.48 -5.34 7.18
N PRO A 483 -17.66 -5.05 7.77
CA PRO A 483 -18.56 -4.03 7.25
C PRO A 483 -17.96 -2.63 7.41
N GLU A 484 -18.11 -1.81 6.37
CA GLU A 484 -17.68 -0.41 6.33
C GLU A 484 -16.21 -0.15 6.77
N PRO A 485 -15.20 -0.83 6.21
CA PRO A 485 -13.83 -0.71 6.70
C PRO A 485 -13.18 0.62 6.27
N VAL A 486 -12.06 0.96 6.89
CA VAL A 486 -11.07 1.86 6.26
C VAL A 486 -10.24 1.00 5.32
N VAL A 487 -10.15 1.34 4.04
CA VAL A 487 -9.36 0.58 3.06
C VAL A 487 -8.06 1.32 2.78
N TRP A 488 -6.93 0.63 2.94
CA TRP A 488 -5.58 1.20 2.80
C TRP A 488 -4.80 0.48 1.70
N PHE A 489 -4.14 1.23 0.83
CA PHE A 489 -3.35 0.67 -0.27
C PHE A 489 -1.87 1.00 -0.13
N TYR A 490 -1.03 -0.03 -0.24
CA TYR A 490 0.40 0.08 -0.56
C TYR A 490 0.70 -0.22 -2.03
N THR A 491 -0.28 -0.70 -2.80
CA THR A 491 -0.14 -0.98 -4.23
C THR A 491 -1.41 -0.62 -4.98
N PRO A 492 -1.32 0.12 -6.09
CA PRO A 492 -2.47 0.36 -6.96
C PRO A 492 -2.99 -0.91 -7.63
N MET A 493 -2.15 -1.95 -7.77
CA MET A 493 -2.53 -3.18 -8.46
C MET A 493 -3.70 -3.89 -7.79
N ALA A 494 -3.88 -3.73 -6.48
CA ALA A 494 -4.99 -4.33 -5.73
C ALA A 494 -6.32 -3.58 -5.85
N LEU A 495 -6.36 -2.41 -6.50
CA LEU A 495 -7.58 -1.58 -6.58
C LEU A 495 -8.85 -2.36 -6.98
N PRO A 496 -8.84 -3.28 -7.98
CA PRO A 496 -10.04 -4.04 -8.35
C PRO A 496 -10.58 -4.93 -7.22
N LEU A 497 -9.71 -5.43 -6.33
CA LEU A 497 -10.08 -6.29 -5.20
C LEU A 497 -10.87 -5.54 -4.12
N SER A 498 -10.85 -4.20 -4.14
CA SER A 498 -11.59 -3.38 -3.19
C SER A 498 -13.06 -3.17 -3.54
N GLU A 499 -13.49 -3.51 -4.76
CA GLU A 499 -14.86 -3.32 -5.25
C GLU A 499 -15.96 -3.92 -4.35
N PRO A 500 -15.79 -5.10 -3.71
CA PRO A 500 -16.80 -5.65 -2.82
C PRO A 500 -16.92 -4.89 -1.48
N PHE A 501 -15.91 -4.09 -1.11
CA PHE A 501 -15.91 -3.35 0.14
C PHE A 501 -16.62 -2.00 -0.03
N HIS A 502 -17.31 -1.58 1.02
CA HIS A 502 -17.90 -0.24 1.12
C HIS A 502 -17.05 0.62 2.06
N PRO A 503 -15.94 1.23 1.59
CA PRO A 503 -15.00 1.91 2.48
C PRO A 503 -15.64 3.14 3.11
N SER A 504 -15.33 3.36 4.39
CA SER A 504 -15.65 4.62 5.09
C SER A 504 -14.59 5.68 4.91
N LEU A 505 -13.38 5.24 4.55
CA LEU A 505 -12.23 6.07 4.22
C LEU A 505 -11.29 5.22 3.36
N THR A 506 -10.80 5.78 2.27
CA THR A 506 -9.80 5.18 1.39
C THR A 506 -8.47 5.89 1.56
N VAL A 507 -7.43 5.17 1.96
CA VAL A 507 -6.08 5.69 2.15
C VAL A 507 -5.14 5.09 1.11
N TYR A 508 -4.32 5.92 0.48
CA TYR A 508 -3.21 5.46 -0.36
C TYR A 508 -1.87 5.89 0.23
N ASP A 509 -1.06 4.95 0.74
CA ASP A 509 0.31 5.20 1.23
C ASP A 509 1.33 4.87 0.13
N CYS A 510 1.65 5.89 -0.66
CA CYS A 510 2.65 5.86 -1.73
C CYS A 510 4.06 5.94 -1.12
N MET A 511 4.59 4.78 -0.70
CA MET A 511 5.93 4.69 -0.13
C MET A 511 7.05 4.60 -1.18
N ASP A 512 6.75 4.03 -2.35
CA ASP A 512 7.68 3.82 -3.45
C ASP A 512 7.01 4.18 -4.78
N GLU A 513 7.79 4.65 -5.75
CA GLU A 513 7.33 4.81 -7.14
C GLU A 513 7.37 3.46 -7.85
N LEU A 514 6.37 2.61 -7.57
CA LEU A 514 6.32 1.23 -8.09
C LEU A 514 6.37 1.15 -9.62
N SER A 515 5.91 2.21 -10.32
CA SER A 515 5.99 2.31 -11.77
C SER A 515 7.42 2.43 -12.32
N ALA A 516 8.38 2.82 -11.48
CA ALA A 516 9.78 2.99 -11.83
C ALA A 516 10.63 1.71 -11.67
N PHE A 517 10.04 0.61 -11.14
CA PHE A 517 10.71 -0.68 -11.02
C PHE A 517 10.84 -1.37 -12.37
N LYS A 518 11.87 -2.21 -12.52
CA LYS A 518 12.09 -3.00 -13.73
C LYS A 518 10.93 -3.97 -13.93
N ASN A 519 10.42 -4.06 -15.16
CA ASN A 519 9.27 -4.90 -15.54
C ASN A 519 7.96 -4.59 -14.79
N ALA A 520 7.76 -3.34 -14.32
CA ALA A 520 6.48 -2.93 -13.73
C ALA A 520 5.30 -3.21 -14.70
N PRO A 521 4.19 -3.81 -14.21
CA PRO A 521 3.00 -4.04 -15.05
C PRO A 521 2.49 -2.75 -15.67
N ARG A 522 2.11 -2.80 -16.96
CA ARG A 522 1.62 -1.61 -17.69
C ARG A 522 0.40 -0.97 -17.02
N GLN A 523 -0.46 -1.79 -16.40
CA GLN A 523 -1.66 -1.37 -15.70
C GLN A 523 -1.37 -0.54 -14.43
N LEU A 524 -0.15 -0.57 -13.89
CA LEU A 524 0.16 0.04 -12.60
C LEU A 524 -0.06 1.56 -12.62
N LEU A 525 0.36 2.25 -13.68
CA LEU A 525 0.19 3.71 -13.83
C LEU A 525 -1.29 4.11 -13.95
N GLN A 526 -2.06 3.35 -14.72
CA GLN A 526 -3.51 3.55 -14.87
C GLN A 526 -4.21 3.36 -13.52
N ARG A 527 -3.90 2.28 -12.81
CA ARG A 527 -4.46 1.98 -11.49
C ARG A 527 -4.02 2.99 -10.43
N GLU A 528 -2.79 3.50 -10.49
CA GLU A 528 -2.33 4.55 -9.57
C GLU A 528 -3.16 5.81 -9.75
N SER A 529 -3.39 6.23 -11.00
CA SER A 529 -4.21 7.41 -11.28
C SER A 529 -5.66 7.21 -10.81
N ALA A 530 -6.21 6.01 -11.03
CA ALA A 530 -7.54 5.62 -10.58
C ALA A 530 -7.67 5.53 -9.06
N LEU A 531 -6.61 5.14 -8.35
CA LEU A 531 -6.55 5.09 -6.89
C LEU A 531 -6.37 6.49 -6.30
N LEU A 532 -5.51 7.33 -6.87
CA LEU A 532 -5.34 8.73 -6.46
C LEU A 532 -6.66 9.53 -6.59
N ALA A 533 -7.49 9.21 -7.59
CA ALA A 533 -8.80 9.85 -7.76
C ALA A 533 -9.87 9.34 -6.76
N ARG A 534 -9.66 8.15 -6.15
CA ARG A 534 -10.59 7.52 -5.21
C ARG A 534 -10.18 7.66 -3.75
N ALA A 535 -8.90 7.87 -3.48
CA ALA A 535 -8.39 8.01 -2.13
C ALA A 535 -8.89 9.31 -1.51
N ASP A 536 -9.31 9.25 -0.25
CA ASP A 536 -9.64 10.43 0.55
C ASP A 536 -8.36 11.06 1.13
N LEU A 537 -7.38 10.21 1.48
CA LEU A 537 -6.07 10.61 1.99
C LEU A 537 -4.94 9.93 1.20
N VAL A 538 -3.93 10.70 0.83
CA VAL A 538 -2.70 10.19 0.21
C VAL A 538 -1.51 10.50 1.11
N PHE A 539 -0.79 9.46 1.53
CA PHE A 539 0.45 9.58 2.29
C PHE A 539 1.64 9.28 1.38
N THR A 540 2.75 9.99 1.57
CA THR A 540 3.99 9.74 0.82
C THR A 540 5.18 9.49 1.74
N GLY A 541 6.01 8.51 1.38
CA GLY A 541 7.14 8.04 2.20
C GLY A 541 8.36 8.97 2.28
N GLY A 542 8.43 10.03 1.47
CA GLY A 542 9.54 10.98 1.48
C GLY A 542 9.25 12.29 0.73
N PRO A 543 10.08 13.34 0.92
CA PRO A 543 9.86 14.66 0.32
C PRO A 543 9.87 14.66 -1.21
N SER A 544 10.68 13.82 -1.84
CA SER A 544 10.74 13.70 -3.30
C SER A 544 9.44 13.13 -3.89
N LEU A 545 8.87 12.08 -3.27
CA LEU A 545 7.55 11.55 -3.63
C LEU A 545 6.44 12.56 -3.34
N TYR A 546 6.48 13.22 -2.18
CA TYR A 546 5.52 14.29 -1.86
C TYR A 546 5.50 15.36 -2.96
N ALA A 547 6.68 15.86 -3.35
CA ALA A 547 6.78 16.87 -4.40
C ALA A 547 6.23 16.37 -5.75
N ALA A 548 6.35 15.07 -6.05
CA ALA A 548 5.81 14.45 -7.25
C ALA A 548 4.29 14.24 -7.22
N LYS A 549 3.68 14.09 -6.03
CA LYS A 549 2.25 13.77 -5.87
C LYS A 549 1.39 14.93 -5.35
N GLN A 550 1.96 15.97 -4.72
CA GLN A 550 1.22 17.08 -4.08
C GLN A 550 0.28 17.85 -5.04
N HIS A 551 0.52 17.82 -6.35
CA HIS A 551 -0.33 18.47 -7.36
C HIS A 551 -1.29 17.50 -8.07
N ARG A 552 -1.33 16.22 -7.67
CA ARG A 552 -2.19 15.17 -8.25
C ARG A 552 -3.41 14.84 -7.39
N HIS A 553 -3.43 15.25 -6.12
CA HIS A 553 -4.54 15.02 -5.19
C HIS A 553 -4.62 16.20 -4.20
N GLN A 554 -5.82 16.49 -3.66
CA GLN A 554 -6.04 17.67 -2.79
C GLN A 554 -5.56 17.44 -1.35
N SER A 555 -5.54 16.18 -0.89
CA SER A 555 -5.10 15.79 0.45
C SER A 555 -3.90 14.85 0.35
N VAL A 556 -2.71 15.43 0.17
CA VAL A 556 -1.43 14.71 0.12
C VAL A 556 -0.57 15.15 1.30
N TRP A 557 -0.03 14.20 2.05
CA TRP A 557 0.76 14.49 3.25
C TRP A 557 2.09 13.74 3.22
N CYS A 558 3.17 14.49 3.48
CA CYS A 558 4.51 13.93 3.55
C CYS A 558 4.79 13.38 4.95
N PHE A 559 5.00 12.06 5.05
CA PHE A 559 5.44 11.40 6.27
C PHE A 559 6.73 10.63 5.98
N PRO A 560 7.91 11.29 6.07
CA PRO A 560 9.19 10.64 5.84
C PRO A 560 9.42 9.43 6.75
N SER A 561 10.28 8.52 6.32
CA SER A 561 10.76 7.40 7.13
C SER A 561 11.29 7.84 8.51
N SER A 562 11.02 7.06 9.54
CA SER A 562 11.57 7.20 10.90
C SER A 562 12.38 5.96 11.29
N VAL A 563 12.89 5.90 12.52
CA VAL A 563 13.70 4.80 13.06
C VAL A 563 13.15 4.28 14.38
N ASP A 564 13.32 2.98 14.64
CA ASP A 564 13.18 2.44 15.99
C ASP A 564 14.52 2.62 16.74
N ALA A 565 14.73 3.80 17.31
CA ALA A 565 16.00 4.17 17.91
C ALA A 565 16.46 3.18 18.99
N ALA A 566 15.55 2.76 19.88
CA ALA A 566 15.88 1.81 20.95
C ALA A 566 16.33 0.44 20.42
N HIS A 567 15.85 0.05 19.23
CA HIS A 567 16.31 -1.17 18.56
C HIS A 567 17.75 -1.03 18.07
N PHE A 568 18.07 0.05 17.34
CA PHE A 568 19.38 0.22 16.71
C PHE A 568 20.47 0.78 17.63
N GLU A 569 20.11 1.47 18.72
CA GLU A 569 21.05 1.90 19.78
C GLU A 569 21.75 0.71 20.45
N GLN A 570 21.24 -0.52 20.28
CA GLN A 570 21.95 -1.75 20.68
C GLN A 570 23.36 -1.87 20.06
N ALA A 571 23.58 -1.28 18.88
CA ALA A 571 24.85 -1.30 18.18
C ALA A 571 25.91 -0.36 18.80
N LEU A 572 25.51 0.52 19.73
CA LEU A 572 26.44 1.34 20.52
C LEU A 572 27.28 0.47 21.45
N ASP A 573 26.72 -0.68 21.87
CA ASP A 573 27.50 -1.73 22.51
C ASP A 573 28.26 -2.53 21.44
N ARG A 574 29.52 -2.17 21.23
CA ARG A 574 30.39 -2.79 20.23
C ARG A 574 30.74 -4.25 20.54
N GLN A 575 30.42 -4.75 21.74
CA GLN A 575 30.60 -6.16 22.10
C GLN A 575 29.42 -7.03 21.66
N ASN A 576 28.29 -6.43 21.29
CA ASN A 576 27.08 -7.11 20.83
C ASN A 576 27.17 -7.50 19.34
N GLY A 577 28.29 -8.11 18.92
CA GLY A 577 28.54 -8.47 17.52
C GLY A 577 27.73 -9.69 17.04
N HIS A 578 27.37 -9.72 15.76
CA HIS A 578 26.67 -10.86 15.17
C HIS A 578 27.61 -12.07 14.97
N PRO A 579 27.21 -13.31 15.33
CA PRO A 579 28.06 -14.50 15.20
C PRO A 579 28.62 -14.76 13.79
N LEU A 580 27.82 -14.49 12.75
CA LEU A 580 28.25 -14.65 11.35
C LEU A 580 29.44 -13.74 10.95
N GLN A 581 29.73 -12.68 11.71
CA GLN A 581 30.86 -11.80 11.46
C GLN A 581 32.03 -12.04 12.41
N ALA A 582 31.95 -13.03 13.31
CA ALA A 582 32.98 -13.26 14.33
C ALA A 582 34.39 -13.44 13.71
N ASP A 583 34.47 -14.17 12.59
CA ASP A 583 35.72 -14.49 11.91
C ASP A 583 36.10 -13.50 10.80
N VAL A 584 35.29 -12.46 10.53
CA VAL A 584 35.56 -11.46 9.49
C VAL A 584 36.53 -10.40 10.05
N PRO A 585 37.70 -10.12 9.46
CA PRO A 585 38.61 -9.09 9.96
C PRO A 585 38.04 -7.67 9.93
N HIS A 586 38.65 -6.74 10.66
CA HIS A 586 38.40 -5.30 10.51
C HIS A 586 39.43 -4.66 9.55
N PRO A 587 39.09 -3.55 8.85
CA PRO A 587 37.83 -2.79 8.94
C PRO A 587 36.69 -3.38 8.10
N ARG A 588 35.47 -3.28 8.62
CA ARG A 588 34.23 -3.80 8.02
C ARG A 588 33.35 -2.66 7.51
N LEU A 589 33.06 -2.68 6.21
CA LEU A 589 32.20 -1.71 5.54
C LEU A 589 30.90 -2.41 5.16
N GLY A 590 29.78 -2.05 5.79
CA GLY A 590 28.57 -2.86 5.76
C GLY A 590 27.37 -2.19 5.09
N TYR A 591 26.54 -3.00 4.42
CA TYR A 591 25.21 -2.64 3.95
C TYR A 591 24.22 -3.73 4.36
N TYR A 592 23.03 -3.32 4.81
CA TYR A 592 21.90 -4.22 4.86
C TYR A 592 20.66 -3.70 4.11
N GLY A 593 19.89 -4.63 3.58
CA GLY A 593 18.68 -4.35 2.82
C GLY A 593 18.50 -5.32 1.67
N VAL A 594 17.41 -5.17 0.93
CA VAL A 594 17.16 -5.99 -0.27
C VAL A 594 18.25 -5.72 -1.30
N ILE A 595 18.94 -6.78 -1.74
CA ILE A 595 19.97 -6.71 -2.79
C ILE A 595 19.26 -6.98 -4.12
N ASP A 596 18.90 -5.90 -4.80
CA ASP A 596 18.22 -5.93 -6.11
C ASP A 596 18.81 -4.87 -7.06
N GLU A 597 18.07 -4.55 -8.14
CA GLU A 597 18.43 -3.53 -9.14
C GLU A 597 18.69 -2.11 -8.59
N ARG A 598 18.36 -1.86 -7.32
CA ARG A 598 18.67 -0.60 -6.64
C ARG A 598 20.10 -0.54 -6.13
N ILE A 599 20.83 -1.65 -6.06
CA ILE A 599 22.21 -1.70 -5.56
C ILE A 599 23.20 -1.65 -6.72
N ASP A 600 24.19 -0.76 -6.64
CA ASP A 600 25.28 -0.67 -7.61
C ASP A 600 26.33 -1.74 -7.30
N ILE A 601 26.15 -2.93 -7.87
CA ILE A 601 27.06 -4.06 -7.68
C ILE A 601 28.46 -3.83 -8.26
N ASP A 602 28.59 -2.97 -9.27
CA ASP A 602 29.89 -2.58 -9.82
C ASP A 602 30.64 -1.65 -8.86
N LEU A 603 29.92 -0.75 -8.18
CA LEU A 603 30.48 0.09 -7.13
C LEU A 603 30.96 -0.76 -5.96
N ILE A 604 30.20 -1.79 -5.56
CA ILE A 604 30.65 -2.75 -4.55
C ILE A 604 31.96 -3.43 -4.98
N ALA A 605 32.04 -3.90 -6.23
CA ALA A 605 33.26 -4.48 -6.77
C ALA A 605 34.43 -3.49 -6.74
N ALA A 606 34.20 -2.23 -7.12
CA ALA A 606 35.20 -1.18 -7.11
C ALA A 606 35.72 -0.85 -5.70
N VAL A 607 34.83 -0.82 -4.69
CA VAL A 607 35.23 -0.62 -3.29
C VAL A 607 36.09 -1.78 -2.79
N ALA A 608 35.73 -3.03 -3.15
CA ALA A 608 36.51 -4.21 -2.81
C ALA A 608 37.88 -4.24 -3.49
N ASP A 609 37.96 -3.82 -4.76
CA ASP A 609 39.20 -3.77 -5.54
C ASP A 609 40.12 -2.60 -5.11
N ALA A 610 39.55 -1.52 -4.54
CA ALA A 610 40.31 -0.35 -4.11
C ALA A 610 41.20 -0.60 -2.89
N ASN A 611 40.78 -1.49 -1.98
CA ASN A 611 41.59 -1.89 -0.83
C ASN A 611 41.26 -3.33 -0.38
N PRO A 612 42.16 -4.31 -0.61
CA PRO A 612 41.95 -5.71 -0.22
C PRO A 612 41.78 -5.95 1.29
N ASP A 613 42.24 -5.03 2.14
CA ASP A 613 42.11 -5.16 3.60
C ASP A 613 40.68 -4.82 4.07
N TRP A 614 39.93 -4.02 3.30
CA TRP A 614 38.53 -3.69 3.62
C TRP A 614 37.65 -4.92 3.45
N GLN A 615 36.85 -5.24 4.47
CA GLN A 615 35.88 -6.33 4.43
C GLN A 615 34.48 -5.76 4.14
N ILE A 616 33.93 -6.06 2.97
CA ILE A 616 32.61 -5.57 2.54
C ILE A 616 31.56 -6.56 2.99
N VAL A 617 30.65 -6.12 3.86
CA VAL A 617 29.62 -6.97 4.47
C VAL A 617 28.25 -6.63 3.87
N MET A 618 27.64 -7.60 3.18
CA MET A 618 26.36 -7.45 2.50
C MET A 618 25.30 -8.37 3.16
N VAL A 619 24.27 -7.77 3.76
CA VAL A 619 23.24 -8.50 4.52
C VAL A 619 21.87 -8.25 3.92
N GLY A 620 21.24 -9.28 3.36
CA GLY A 620 19.87 -9.23 2.90
C GLY A 620 19.58 -10.22 1.76
N PRO A 621 18.30 -10.41 1.42
CA PRO A 621 17.91 -11.29 0.34
C PRO A 621 18.32 -10.72 -1.02
N VAL A 622 18.77 -11.60 -1.91
CA VAL A 622 19.04 -11.29 -3.32
C VAL A 622 17.78 -11.58 -4.11
N VAL A 623 17.20 -10.55 -4.73
CA VAL A 623 15.95 -10.67 -5.50
C VAL A 623 16.00 -9.83 -6.77
N LYS A 624 15.20 -10.21 -7.78
CA LYS A 624 15.05 -9.50 -9.08
C LYS A 624 16.31 -9.41 -9.96
N ILE A 625 17.48 -9.73 -9.41
CA ILE A 625 18.74 -9.88 -10.11
C ILE A 625 19.20 -11.34 -10.05
N ASP A 626 20.03 -11.75 -11.01
CA ASP A 626 20.65 -13.08 -11.01
C ASP A 626 21.73 -13.12 -9.91
N PRO A 627 21.64 -14.01 -8.90
CA PRO A 627 22.68 -14.16 -7.89
C PRO A 627 24.08 -14.40 -8.47
N ALA A 628 24.19 -14.99 -9.67
CA ALA A 628 25.47 -15.19 -10.35
C ALA A 628 26.14 -13.89 -10.83
N SER A 629 25.39 -12.78 -10.89
CA SER A 629 25.91 -11.46 -11.27
C SER A 629 26.63 -10.73 -10.12
N LEU A 630 26.49 -11.19 -8.88
CA LEU A 630 27.09 -10.55 -7.71
C LEU A 630 28.62 -10.65 -7.75
N PRO A 631 29.36 -9.59 -7.37
CA PRO A 631 30.82 -9.64 -7.31
C PRO A 631 31.31 -10.63 -6.25
N GLN A 632 32.29 -11.47 -6.62
CA GLN A 632 32.82 -12.59 -5.83
C GLN A 632 34.26 -12.35 -5.31
N ARG A 633 34.63 -11.10 -4.96
CA ARG A 633 35.97 -10.85 -4.40
C ARG A 633 36.08 -11.51 -3.02
N GLY A 634 37.27 -11.97 -2.64
CA GLY A 634 37.51 -12.70 -1.38
C GLY A 634 37.27 -11.87 -0.11
N ASN A 635 37.18 -10.55 -0.23
CA ASN A 635 36.86 -9.62 0.85
C ASN A 635 35.40 -9.12 0.82
N ILE A 636 34.51 -9.77 0.04
CA ILE A 636 33.07 -9.50 0.04
C ILE A 636 32.34 -10.67 0.70
N HIS A 637 31.50 -10.38 1.69
CA HIS A 637 30.80 -11.36 2.52
C HIS A 637 29.28 -11.18 2.36
N TYR A 638 28.59 -12.19 1.83
CA TYR A 638 27.13 -12.20 1.69
C TYR A 638 26.50 -13.09 2.75
N PHE A 639 25.69 -12.51 3.64
CA PHE A 639 25.03 -13.24 4.73
C PHE A 639 23.55 -13.58 4.48
N GLY A 640 23.04 -13.25 3.28
CA GLY A 640 21.65 -13.51 2.91
C GLY A 640 20.65 -12.75 3.80
N GLN A 641 19.39 -13.15 3.73
CA GLN A 641 18.33 -12.55 4.55
C GLN A 641 18.56 -12.85 6.04
N GLN A 642 18.51 -11.82 6.86
CA GLN A 642 18.61 -11.91 8.31
C GLN A 642 17.36 -11.29 8.96
N PRO A 643 16.92 -11.80 10.13
CA PRO A 643 15.80 -11.20 10.86
C PRO A 643 16.09 -9.75 11.24
N TYR A 644 15.05 -8.92 11.27
CA TYR A 644 15.18 -7.50 11.62
C TYR A 644 15.81 -7.30 13.01
N GLN A 645 15.52 -8.21 13.93
CA GLN A 645 16.04 -8.21 15.30
C GLN A 645 17.56 -8.38 15.37
N ALA A 646 18.19 -8.96 14.34
CA ALA A 646 19.62 -9.23 14.28
C ALA A 646 20.46 -8.09 13.68
N LEU A 647 19.82 -7.10 13.04
CA LEU A 647 20.52 -6.03 12.32
C LEU A 647 21.41 -5.14 13.23
N PRO A 648 21.02 -4.79 14.47
CA PRO A 648 21.90 -4.02 15.35
C PRO A 648 23.21 -4.74 15.68
N GLN A 649 23.20 -6.07 15.76
CA GLN A 649 24.40 -6.87 15.99
C GLN A 649 25.34 -6.86 14.79
N PHE A 650 24.79 -6.73 13.58
CA PHE A 650 25.62 -6.49 12.41
C PHE A 650 26.31 -5.13 12.48
N LEU A 651 25.56 -4.07 12.79
CA LEU A 651 26.09 -2.72 12.95
C LEU A 651 27.14 -2.62 14.07
N ALA A 652 26.95 -3.32 15.19
CA ALA A 652 27.91 -3.40 16.28
C ALA A 652 29.30 -3.89 15.82
N GLY A 653 29.36 -4.62 14.70
CA GLY A 653 30.59 -5.09 14.09
C GLY A 653 31.12 -4.22 12.95
N TRP A 654 30.44 -3.16 12.50
CA TRP A 654 30.83 -2.38 11.32
C TRP A 654 31.56 -1.08 11.65
N ASP A 655 32.54 -0.72 10.84
CA ASP A 655 33.29 0.54 11.00
C ASP A 655 32.72 1.67 10.12
N VAL A 656 32.16 1.32 8.95
CA VAL A 656 31.49 2.27 8.05
C VAL A 656 30.21 1.64 7.49
N CYS A 657 29.14 2.42 7.43
CA CYS A 657 27.89 2.00 6.81
C CYS A 657 27.79 2.51 5.38
N LEU A 658 27.50 1.62 4.45
CA LEU A 658 27.39 1.90 3.03
C LEU A 658 25.92 2.08 2.62
N MET A 659 25.67 3.01 1.69
CA MET A 659 24.43 3.13 0.91
C MET A 659 24.78 3.22 -0.59
N PRO A 660 25.18 2.09 -1.20
CA PRO A 660 25.69 2.03 -2.57
C PRO A 660 24.53 1.89 -3.57
N PHE A 661 23.61 2.86 -3.55
CA PHE A 661 22.44 2.82 -4.43
C PHE A 661 22.83 3.16 -5.87
N ALA A 662 22.39 2.34 -6.83
CA ALA A 662 22.49 2.64 -8.25
C ALA A 662 21.63 3.86 -8.58
N LEU A 663 22.19 4.85 -9.29
CA LEU A 663 21.48 6.07 -9.68
C LEU A 663 20.61 5.80 -10.92
N ASN A 664 19.43 5.24 -10.72
CA ASN A 664 18.50 4.85 -11.78
C ASN A 664 17.05 5.27 -11.44
N ALA A 665 16.08 4.92 -12.30
CA ALA A 665 14.69 5.31 -12.12
C ALA A 665 14.10 4.83 -10.77
N SER A 666 14.47 3.63 -10.32
CA SER A 666 13.92 2.99 -9.11
C SER A 666 14.42 3.61 -7.80
N THR A 667 15.57 4.30 -7.81
CA THR A 667 16.15 4.96 -6.63
C THR A 667 15.94 6.47 -6.62
N ARG A 668 15.40 7.05 -7.71
CA ARG A 668 15.17 8.50 -7.84
C ARG A 668 14.34 9.09 -6.71
N PHE A 669 13.40 8.32 -6.18
CA PHE A 669 12.44 8.73 -5.15
C PHE A 669 12.61 7.98 -3.83
N ILE A 670 13.74 7.29 -3.65
CA ILE A 670 13.96 6.49 -2.45
C ILE A 670 14.23 7.41 -1.24
N SER A 671 13.50 7.16 -0.15
CA SER A 671 13.76 7.76 1.16
C SER A 671 14.19 6.66 2.14
N PRO A 672 15.49 6.30 2.16
CA PRO A 672 15.96 5.10 2.83
C PRO A 672 15.91 5.24 4.35
N THR A 673 15.28 4.28 5.04
CA THR A 673 15.31 4.20 6.52
C THR A 673 16.74 4.06 7.05
N LYS A 674 17.62 3.39 6.28
CA LYS A 674 18.99 3.03 6.65
C LYS A 674 19.80 4.20 7.19
N VAL A 675 19.65 5.39 6.63
CA VAL A 675 20.40 6.56 7.11
C VAL A 675 20.12 6.83 8.59
N LEU A 676 18.85 6.75 9.02
CA LEU A 676 18.47 6.95 10.42
C LEU A 676 18.84 5.74 11.28
N GLU A 677 18.75 4.52 10.72
CA GLU A 677 19.15 3.29 11.42
C GLU A 677 20.66 3.29 11.74
N TYR A 678 21.50 3.74 10.79
CA TYR A 678 22.95 3.90 10.97
C TYR A 678 23.30 5.06 11.91
N MET A 679 22.54 6.16 11.85
CA MET A 679 22.69 7.28 12.80
C MET A 679 22.35 6.87 14.24
N ALA A 680 21.35 5.99 14.45
CA ALA A 680 21.04 5.45 15.77
C ALA A 680 22.19 4.58 16.31
N ALA A 681 22.93 3.91 15.43
CA ALA A 681 24.17 3.21 15.77
C ALA A 681 25.41 4.12 15.90
N SER A 682 25.28 5.42 15.62
CA SER A 682 26.38 6.42 15.63
C SER A 682 27.57 6.03 14.74
N LEU A 683 27.30 5.43 13.57
CA LEU A 683 28.34 5.01 12.62
C LEU A 683 28.46 5.98 11.45
N PRO A 684 29.68 6.20 10.91
CA PRO A 684 29.85 7.03 9.72
C PRO A 684 29.21 6.37 8.50
N ILE A 685 28.60 7.20 7.65
CA ILE A 685 27.77 6.75 6.54
C ILE A 685 28.34 7.29 5.22
N VAL A 686 28.50 6.41 4.24
CA VAL A 686 28.89 6.76 2.86
C VAL A 686 27.76 6.39 1.90
N SER A 687 27.28 7.35 1.13
CA SER A 687 26.13 7.20 0.24
C SER A 687 26.45 7.67 -1.16
N THR A 688 25.85 7.02 -2.18
CA THR A 688 25.71 7.66 -3.49
C THR A 688 24.75 8.85 -3.39
N GLU A 689 24.68 9.67 -4.44
CA GLU A 689 23.94 10.93 -4.48
C GLU A 689 22.40 10.79 -4.51
N ILE A 690 21.83 10.18 -3.47
CA ILE A 690 20.38 10.10 -3.28
C ILE A 690 19.84 11.44 -2.77
N ALA A 691 18.87 12.01 -3.47
CA ALA A 691 18.33 13.34 -3.19
C ALA A 691 17.78 13.49 -1.76
N ASP A 692 17.06 12.47 -1.28
CA ASP A 692 16.46 12.44 0.07
C ASP A 692 17.47 12.04 1.16
N VAL A 693 18.75 11.84 0.81
CA VAL A 693 19.89 11.76 1.75
C VAL A 693 20.69 13.05 1.71
N LYS A 694 21.09 13.50 0.51
CA LYS A 694 21.93 14.70 0.30
C LYS A 694 21.31 15.96 0.89
N LYS A 695 20.02 16.20 0.63
CA LYS A 695 19.34 17.43 1.10
C LYS A 695 19.22 17.52 2.63
N PRO A 696 18.70 16.50 3.34
CA PRO A 696 18.54 16.59 4.79
C PRO A 696 19.81 16.27 5.59
N TYR A 697 20.74 15.48 5.05
CA TYR A 697 21.84 14.89 5.82
C TYR A 697 23.23 15.09 5.20
N GLY A 698 23.38 15.89 4.14
CA GLY A 698 24.65 16.06 3.42
C GLY A 698 25.81 16.62 4.25
N ASP A 699 25.52 17.31 5.36
CA ASP A 699 26.54 17.81 6.29
C ASP A 699 27.08 16.73 7.24
N ILE A 700 26.41 15.57 7.31
CA ILE A 700 26.71 14.48 8.24
C ILE A 700 27.12 13.21 7.49
N VAL A 701 26.53 12.96 6.32
CA VAL A 701 26.77 11.79 5.47
C VAL A 701 27.79 12.12 4.40
N PHE A 702 28.76 11.23 4.16
CA PHE A 702 29.68 11.36 3.03
C PHE A 702 28.96 11.01 1.74
N VAL A 703 28.48 12.03 1.01
CA VAL A 703 27.77 11.86 -0.26
C VAL A 703 28.76 11.90 -1.42
N ALA A 704 28.77 10.84 -2.23
CA ALA A 704 29.65 10.69 -3.38
C ALA A 704 28.89 10.80 -4.71
N GLU A 705 29.47 11.57 -5.64
CA GLU A 705 28.92 11.84 -6.98
C GLU A 705 29.35 10.78 -8.00
N ASP A 706 30.46 10.07 -7.73
CA ASP A 706 31.01 9.02 -8.59
C ASP A 706 31.70 7.90 -7.78
N ARG A 707 32.18 6.86 -8.49
CA ARG A 707 32.80 5.67 -7.89
C ARG A 707 34.07 6.01 -7.10
N ASP A 708 34.92 6.88 -7.62
CA ASP A 708 36.19 7.23 -6.96
C ASP A 708 35.94 8.11 -5.72
N ALA A 709 34.95 9.01 -5.78
CA ALA A 709 34.50 9.80 -4.66
C ALA A 709 33.92 8.92 -3.55
N PHE A 710 33.22 7.84 -3.90
CA PHE A 710 32.67 6.89 -2.93
C PHE A 710 33.79 6.16 -2.20
N VAL A 711 34.80 5.65 -2.92
CA VAL A 711 36.00 5.03 -2.33
C VAL A 711 36.75 6.01 -1.42
N ARG A 712 36.96 7.26 -1.86
CA ARG A 712 37.55 8.31 -1.01
C ARG A 712 36.71 8.60 0.23
N GLY A 713 35.38 8.59 0.10
CA GLY A 713 34.44 8.72 1.21
C GLY A 713 34.61 7.62 2.25
N CYS A 714 34.73 6.36 1.82
CA CYS A 714 35.03 5.22 2.70
C CYS A 714 36.37 5.39 3.43
N ALA A 715 37.44 5.75 2.70
CA ALA A 715 38.75 5.98 3.30
C ALA A 715 38.72 7.13 4.32
N ARG A 716 37.99 8.22 4.02
CA ARG A 716 37.83 9.34 4.94
C ARG A 716 37.01 8.99 6.17
N ALA A 717 35.92 8.23 6.01
CA ALA A 717 35.10 7.75 7.12
C ALA A 717 35.91 6.89 8.10
N LEU A 718 36.76 6.00 7.59
CA LEU A 718 37.69 5.21 8.40
C LEU A 718 38.79 6.04 9.09
N ALA A 719 39.12 7.20 8.52
CA ALA A 719 40.16 8.10 9.02
C ALA A 719 39.61 9.24 9.90
N LEU A 720 38.36 9.17 10.36
CA LEU A 720 37.82 10.15 11.31
C LEU A 720 38.58 10.10 12.63
N SER A 721 38.99 11.28 13.12
CA SER A 721 39.56 11.38 14.46
C SER A 721 38.47 11.19 15.51
N GLU A 722 38.85 10.82 16.73
CA GLU A 722 37.90 10.63 17.84
C GLU A 722 37.02 11.87 18.09
N GLN A 723 37.61 13.07 18.00
CA GLN A 723 36.88 14.32 18.15
C GLN A 723 35.84 14.53 17.04
N GLU A 724 36.19 14.25 15.79
CA GLU A 724 35.26 14.34 14.65
C GLU A 724 34.13 13.31 14.78
N SER A 725 34.45 12.08 15.16
CA SER A 725 33.48 11.01 15.41
C SER A 725 32.50 11.39 16.53
N GLN A 726 32.98 11.96 17.64
CA GLN A 726 32.12 12.43 18.74
C GLN A 726 31.21 13.58 18.31
N GLN A 727 31.74 14.54 17.53
CA GLN A 727 30.95 15.64 16.99
C GLN A 727 29.86 15.13 16.04
N GLN A 728 30.21 14.22 15.13
CA GLN A 728 29.29 13.60 14.19
C GLN A 728 28.20 12.83 14.94
N ALA A 729 28.56 11.99 15.93
CA ALA A 729 27.60 11.26 16.77
C ALA A 729 26.64 12.20 17.52
N GLY A 730 27.14 13.36 17.99
CA GLY A 730 26.30 14.40 18.61
C GLY A 730 25.24 14.96 17.67
N GLN A 731 25.61 15.24 16.41
CA GLN A 731 24.68 15.70 15.37
C GLN A 731 23.66 14.63 14.99
N MET A 732 24.11 13.38 14.80
CA MET A 732 23.25 12.23 14.52
C MET A 732 22.20 12.05 15.63
N LYS A 733 22.62 12.09 16.89
CA LYS A 733 21.74 11.96 18.05
C LYS A 733 20.68 13.07 18.12
N ALA A 734 21.01 14.30 17.70
CA ALA A 734 20.04 15.39 17.65
C ALA A 734 18.92 15.10 16.63
N ILE A 735 19.27 14.55 15.45
CA ILE A 735 18.31 14.14 14.42
C ILE A 735 17.45 12.99 14.93
N ILE A 736 18.06 11.95 15.50
CA ILE A 736 17.32 10.76 15.99
C ILE A 736 16.30 11.14 17.05
N ASN A 737 16.66 11.99 18.01
CA ASN A 737 15.73 12.48 19.03
C ASN A 737 14.57 13.33 18.47
N ALA A 738 14.70 13.88 17.26
CA ALA A 738 13.65 14.64 16.58
C ALA A 738 12.74 13.78 15.70
N THR A 739 13.09 12.51 15.47
CA THR A 739 12.32 11.57 14.64
C THR A 739 11.60 10.53 15.48
N SER A 740 10.38 10.15 15.10
CA SER A 740 9.63 9.10 15.80
C SER A 740 8.53 8.50 14.92
N TRP A 741 8.52 7.17 14.83
CA TRP A 741 7.40 6.44 14.25
C TRP A 741 6.10 6.64 15.03
N ASP A 742 6.17 6.78 16.36
CA ASP A 742 4.97 7.01 17.18
C ASP A 742 4.34 8.38 16.82
N ALA A 743 5.15 9.44 16.76
CA ALA A 743 4.68 10.77 16.37
C ALA A 743 4.14 10.81 14.93
N THR A 744 4.77 10.06 14.02
CA THR A 744 4.30 9.90 12.64
C THR A 744 2.91 9.28 12.61
N VAL A 745 2.71 8.17 13.33
CA VAL A 745 1.43 7.47 13.39
C VAL A 745 0.36 8.30 14.10
N ASP A 746 0.69 9.01 15.16
CA ASP A 746 -0.26 9.92 15.84
C ASP A 746 -0.78 11.00 14.87
N ALA A 747 0.11 11.58 14.06
CA ALA A 747 -0.26 12.57 13.05
C ALA A 747 -1.11 11.96 11.91
N MET A 748 -0.74 10.78 11.40
CA MET A 748 -1.53 10.06 10.40
C MET A 748 -2.91 9.68 10.93
N HIS A 749 -2.97 9.15 12.16
CA HIS A 749 -4.20 8.76 12.83
C HIS A 749 -5.12 9.95 13.03
N LYS A 750 -4.59 11.11 13.44
CA LYS A 750 -5.38 12.34 13.54
C LYS A 750 -6.01 12.72 12.21
N LEU A 751 -5.24 12.73 11.11
CA LEU A 751 -5.76 13.03 9.78
C LEU A 751 -6.85 12.05 9.34
N MET A 752 -6.69 10.76 9.64
CA MET A 752 -7.71 9.75 9.38
C MET A 752 -8.99 9.99 10.19
N ALA A 753 -8.84 10.33 11.48
CA ALA A 753 -9.97 10.61 12.35
C ALA A 753 -10.73 11.87 11.91
N ASP A 754 -10.03 12.94 11.54
CA ASP A 754 -10.60 14.18 11.02
C ASP A 754 -11.36 13.90 9.71
N ALA A 755 -10.76 13.16 8.76
CA ALA A 755 -11.41 12.80 7.50
C ALA A 755 -12.65 11.91 7.70
N LEU A 756 -12.61 10.95 8.63
CA LEU A 756 -13.77 10.13 8.99
C LEU A 756 -14.91 10.96 9.57
N GLN A 757 -14.59 11.99 10.38
CA GLN A 757 -15.59 12.91 10.92
C GLN A 757 -16.19 13.79 9.81
N ASP A 758 -15.38 14.34 8.92
CA ASP A 758 -15.85 15.18 7.81
C ASP A 758 -16.77 14.40 6.86
N LEU A 759 -16.42 13.14 6.55
CA LEU A 759 -17.24 12.26 5.72
C LEU A 759 -18.55 11.88 6.42
N ALA A 760 -18.51 11.60 7.73
CA ALA A 760 -19.71 11.32 8.52
C ALA A 760 -20.63 12.55 8.64
N ALA A 761 -20.06 13.73 8.91
CA ALA A 761 -20.79 14.99 8.98
C ALA A 761 -21.37 15.41 7.63
N GLY A 762 -20.65 15.16 6.53
CA GLY A 762 -21.18 15.34 5.17
C GLY A 762 -22.37 14.41 4.89
N ALA A 763 -22.31 13.17 5.36
CA ALA A 763 -23.42 12.21 5.26
C ALA A 763 -24.61 12.56 6.16
N GLU A 764 -24.38 13.10 7.36
CA GLU A 764 -25.43 13.56 8.28
C GLU A 764 -26.04 14.91 7.86
N ALA A 765 -25.25 15.88 7.40
CA ALA A 765 -25.75 17.14 6.86
C ALA A 765 -26.57 16.93 5.57
N ALA A 766 -26.18 15.95 4.74
CA ALA A 766 -27.00 15.49 3.63
C ALA A 766 -28.31 14.78 4.08
N ARG A 767 -28.38 14.26 5.31
CA ARG A 767 -29.59 13.68 5.92
C ARG A 767 -30.47 14.72 6.64
N GLU A 768 -29.90 15.78 7.22
CA GLU A 768 -30.62 16.76 8.06
C GLU A 768 -31.00 18.09 7.36
N ALA A 769 -30.47 18.40 6.17
CA ALA A 769 -30.86 19.61 5.44
C ALA A 769 -32.36 19.61 5.04
N PRO A 770 -33.19 20.54 5.56
CA PRO A 770 -34.59 20.64 5.16
C PRO A 770 -34.65 21.26 3.75
N GLY A 771 -34.76 20.38 2.76
CA GLY A 771 -34.73 20.73 1.33
C GLY A 771 -33.65 20.00 0.52
N ALA A 772 -32.76 19.23 1.16
CA ALA A 772 -31.75 18.41 0.48
C ALA A 772 -31.77 16.93 0.92
N GLY A 773 -32.92 16.46 1.41
CA GLY A 773 -33.20 15.04 1.60
C GLY A 773 -33.61 14.37 0.30
N ALA A 774 -32.64 14.15 -0.58
CA ALA A 774 -32.66 13.09 -1.58
C ALA A 774 -31.23 12.95 -2.15
N ALA A 775 -30.51 11.90 -1.74
CA ALA A 775 -29.76 11.10 -2.73
C ALA A 775 -30.71 10.85 -3.92
N PRO A 776 -30.27 10.57 -5.16
CA PRO A 776 -31.20 10.21 -6.23
C PRO A 776 -31.93 8.93 -5.84
N VAL A 777 -33.03 9.09 -5.09
CA VAL A 777 -34.07 8.13 -4.86
C VAL A 777 -34.60 7.94 -6.25
N VAL A 778 -34.41 6.76 -6.81
CA VAL A 778 -35.13 6.36 -8.00
C VAL A 778 -36.60 6.49 -7.64
N THR A 779 -37.19 7.60 -8.05
CA THR A 779 -38.53 7.95 -7.63
C THR A 779 -39.41 7.09 -8.49
N ARG A 780 -39.94 5.99 -7.94
CA ARG A 780 -41.03 5.27 -8.59
C ARG A 780 -42.18 6.26 -8.77
N ILE A 781 -42.30 6.82 -9.96
CA ILE A 781 -43.47 7.62 -10.33
C ILE A 781 -44.68 6.69 -10.16
N PRO A 782 -45.69 7.07 -9.37
CA PRO A 782 -46.88 6.27 -9.18
C PRO A 782 -47.47 5.88 -10.53
N SER A 783 -47.77 4.58 -10.67
CA SER A 783 -48.56 4.04 -11.77
C SER A 783 -49.94 4.69 -11.76
N THR A 784 -50.07 5.83 -12.43
CA THR A 784 -51.33 6.25 -13.03
C THR A 784 -51.16 6.10 -14.53
N ALA A 785 -51.73 5.02 -15.05
CA ALA A 785 -51.75 4.74 -16.48
C ALA A 785 -52.45 5.88 -17.21
N LYS A 786 -51.73 6.64 -18.04
CA LYS A 786 -52.32 7.21 -19.24
C LYS A 786 -52.41 6.05 -20.25
N PRO A 787 -53.61 5.63 -20.71
CA PRO A 787 -53.80 4.37 -21.45
C PRO A 787 -53.08 4.25 -22.80
N ASP A 788 -52.49 5.33 -23.35
CA ASP A 788 -52.08 5.41 -24.76
C ASP A 788 -50.54 5.41 -25.00
N ALA A 789 -49.70 4.95 -24.06
CA ALA A 789 -48.23 4.94 -24.22
C ALA A 789 -47.62 3.53 -24.14
N HIS A 790 -46.73 3.19 -25.10
CA HIS A 790 -45.96 1.94 -25.09
C HIS A 790 -44.91 1.98 -23.97
N PHE A 791 -44.83 0.95 -23.15
CA PHE A 791 -43.81 0.86 -22.09
C PHE A 791 -42.50 0.26 -22.62
N ALA A 792 -41.37 0.88 -22.27
CA ALA A 792 -40.02 0.38 -22.54
C ALA A 792 -39.23 0.42 -21.23
N ARG A 793 -38.65 -0.72 -20.82
CA ARG A 793 -37.83 -0.75 -19.61
C ARG A 793 -36.54 0.05 -19.81
N CYS A 794 -35.87 -0.14 -20.93
CA CYS A 794 -34.85 0.79 -21.41
C CYS A 794 -35.17 1.29 -22.82
N LEU A 795 -35.37 2.60 -22.96
CA LEU A 795 -35.55 3.25 -24.25
C LEU A 795 -34.21 3.82 -24.74
N ILE A 796 -33.76 3.41 -25.91
CA ILE A 796 -32.48 3.83 -26.49
C ILE A 796 -32.77 4.70 -27.72
N LEU A 797 -32.23 5.92 -27.73
CA LEU A 797 -32.41 6.86 -28.85
C LEU A 797 -31.18 6.90 -29.74
N GLY A 798 -31.34 6.43 -30.98
CA GLY A 798 -30.35 6.41 -32.05
C GLY A 798 -29.67 5.03 -32.21
N ALA A 799 -29.74 4.45 -33.40
CA ALA A 799 -29.12 3.17 -33.74
C ALA A 799 -27.76 3.35 -34.44
N GLY A 800 -26.94 4.26 -33.91
CA GLY A 800 -25.51 4.33 -34.23
C GLY A 800 -24.71 3.22 -33.51
N PRO A 801 -23.37 3.18 -33.67
CA PRO A 801 -22.52 2.18 -33.02
C PRO A 801 -22.75 2.07 -31.50
N THR A 802 -22.92 3.20 -30.81
CA THR A 802 -23.21 3.23 -29.38
C THR A 802 -24.58 2.65 -29.02
N GLY A 803 -25.63 3.02 -29.74
CA GLY A 803 -26.98 2.54 -29.45
C GLY A 803 -27.18 1.07 -29.80
N LEU A 804 -26.58 0.61 -30.90
CA LEU A 804 -26.54 -0.80 -31.30
C LEU A 804 -25.82 -1.65 -30.23
N SER A 805 -24.66 -1.17 -29.75
CA SER A 805 -23.96 -1.82 -28.65
C SER A 805 -24.79 -1.82 -27.36
N ALA A 806 -25.39 -0.70 -26.97
CA ALA A 806 -26.24 -0.65 -25.77
C ALA A 806 -27.43 -1.63 -25.85
N ALA A 807 -28.12 -1.67 -27.01
CA ALA A 807 -29.25 -2.58 -27.22
C ALA A 807 -28.84 -4.06 -27.19
N LEU A 808 -27.66 -4.40 -27.73
CA LEU A 808 -27.10 -5.74 -27.67
C LEU A 808 -26.91 -6.21 -26.21
N HIS A 809 -26.35 -5.36 -25.36
CA HIS A 809 -26.01 -5.73 -23.98
C HIS A 809 -27.21 -5.67 -23.02
N ILE A 810 -28.19 -4.79 -23.27
CA ILE A 810 -29.44 -4.79 -22.50
C ILE A 810 -30.30 -6.03 -22.82
N GLY A 811 -30.31 -6.47 -24.09
CA GLY A 811 -31.06 -7.64 -24.52
C GLY A 811 -32.55 -7.34 -24.78
N GLU A 812 -33.43 -8.25 -24.36
CA GLU A 812 -34.88 -8.22 -24.68
C GLU A 812 -35.62 -7.00 -24.11
N GLU A 813 -35.10 -6.41 -23.04
CA GLU A 813 -35.66 -5.26 -22.33
C GLU A 813 -35.43 -3.91 -23.05
N ALA A 814 -34.66 -3.93 -24.14
CA ALA A 814 -34.33 -2.73 -24.92
C ALA A 814 -35.39 -2.42 -25.99
N VAL A 815 -35.77 -1.14 -26.09
CA VAL A 815 -36.43 -0.58 -27.27
C VAL A 815 -35.51 0.45 -27.90
N LEU A 816 -34.96 0.14 -29.08
CA LEU A 816 -34.03 0.98 -29.83
C LEU A 816 -34.78 1.72 -30.94
N LEU A 817 -34.81 3.05 -30.90
CA LEU A 817 -35.46 3.91 -31.88
C LEU A 817 -34.44 4.60 -32.78
N GLU A 818 -34.64 4.54 -34.09
CA GLU A 818 -33.81 5.19 -35.10
C GLU A 818 -34.67 6.04 -36.05
N LYS A 819 -34.31 7.31 -36.24
CA LYS A 819 -35.06 8.23 -37.12
C LYS A 819 -34.90 7.91 -38.60
N ASN A 820 -33.78 7.32 -38.99
CA ASN A 820 -33.45 6.96 -40.36
C ASN A 820 -34.07 5.60 -40.74
N PRO A 821 -34.17 5.29 -42.04
CA PRO A 821 -34.64 3.98 -42.50
C PRO A 821 -33.66 2.83 -42.21
N THR A 822 -32.37 3.14 -41.99
CA THR A 822 -31.30 2.17 -41.73
C THR A 822 -30.48 2.53 -40.49
N VAL A 823 -29.95 1.51 -39.82
CA VAL A 823 -29.04 1.66 -38.67
C VAL A 823 -27.64 2.09 -39.11
N GLY A 824 -26.83 2.55 -38.15
CA GLY A 824 -25.42 2.88 -38.33
C GLY A 824 -25.07 4.33 -38.06
N GLY A 825 -26.05 5.22 -37.90
CA GLY A 825 -25.80 6.63 -37.60
C GLY A 825 -24.90 7.30 -38.64
N TRP A 826 -23.73 7.80 -38.24
CA TRP A 826 -22.74 8.38 -39.14
C TRP A 826 -21.74 7.36 -39.71
N CYS A 827 -21.79 6.11 -39.26
CA CYS A 827 -21.01 4.98 -39.75
C CYS A 827 -21.72 4.22 -40.89
N ARG A 828 -22.64 4.90 -41.60
CA ARG A 828 -23.37 4.36 -42.75
C ARG A 828 -22.58 4.53 -44.04
N SER A 829 -23.00 3.81 -45.07
CA SER A 829 -22.44 3.88 -46.42
C SER A 829 -23.55 4.14 -47.44
N VAL A 830 -23.18 4.71 -48.58
CA VAL A 830 -24.02 5.01 -49.74
C VAL A 830 -23.49 4.21 -50.91
N GLU A 831 -24.37 3.55 -51.64
CA GLU A 831 -24.04 2.90 -52.90
C GLU A 831 -24.57 3.73 -54.07
N ASP A 832 -23.72 4.02 -55.05
CA ASP A 832 -24.06 4.85 -56.21
C ASP A 832 -23.29 4.37 -57.45
N LYS A 833 -24.02 3.92 -58.48
CA LYS A 833 -23.48 3.33 -59.73
C LYS A 833 -22.39 2.27 -59.51
N GLY A 834 -22.55 1.43 -58.47
CA GLY A 834 -21.62 0.36 -58.13
C GLY A 834 -20.41 0.80 -57.29
N PHE A 835 -20.29 2.09 -56.97
CA PHE A 835 -19.35 2.58 -55.97
C PHE A 835 -19.98 2.57 -54.58
N THR A 836 -19.22 2.18 -53.56
CA THR A 836 -19.62 2.30 -52.15
C THR A 836 -18.81 3.40 -51.48
N PHE A 837 -19.48 4.40 -50.94
CA PHE A 837 -18.87 5.51 -50.20
C PHE A 837 -19.37 5.53 -48.76
N ASP A 838 -18.48 5.64 -47.79
CA ASP A 838 -18.91 5.90 -46.41
C ASP A 838 -19.36 7.36 -46.25
N TYR A 839 -20.14 7.65 -45.22
CA TYR A 839 -20.57 9.03 -44.94
C TYR A 839 -19.39 9.99 -44.69
N ALA A 840 -18.25 9.44 -44.23
CA ALA A 840 -16.92 10.05 -44.16
C ALA A 840 -15.88 8.90 -44.14
N GLY A 841 -14.58 9.18 -44.19
CA GLY A 841 -13.56 8.14 -44.09
C GLY A 841 -13.59 7.42 -42.73
N HIS A 842 -13.94 6.13 -42.73
CA HIS A 842 -13.98 5.29 -41.52
C HIS A 842 -13.03 4.10 -41.64
N ILE A 843 -12.40 3.73 -40.53
CA ILE A 843 -11.53 2.57 -40.42
C ILE A 843 -11.74 1.90 -39.06
N MET A 844 -11.45 0.59 -38.97
CA MET A 844 -11.47 -0.16 -37.72
C MET A 844 -10.06 -0.29 -37.16
N PHE A 845 -9.86 0.11 -35.92
CA PHE A 845 -8.69 -0.27 -35.14
C PHE A 845 -9.11 -0.26 -33.67
N SER A 846 -8.45 -1.06 -32.84
CA SER A 846 -8.57 -1.01 -31.38
C SER A 846 -7.44 -1.82 -30.75
N ALA A 847 -7.03 -1.44 -29.54
CA ALA A 847 -6.20 -2.27 -28.67
C ALA A 847 -7.07 -3.05 -27.64
N ASP A 848 -8.37 -2.76 -27.56
CA ASP A 848 -9.29 -3.40 -26.64
C ASP A 848 -9.68 -4.79 -27.16
N PRO A 849 -9.41 -5.87 -26.40
CA PRO A 849 -9.71 -7.24 -26.81
C PRO A 849 -11.20 -7.47 -27.12
N TYR A 850 -12.09 -6.87 -26.32
CA TYR A 850 -13.53 -7.00 -26.50
C TYR A 850 -13.97 -6.35 -27.82
N VAL A 851 -13.43 -5.19 -28.18
CA VAL A 851 -13.76 -4.55 -29.46
C VAL A 851 -13.25 -5.38 -30.64
N LEU A 852 -12.05 -5.96 -30.54
CA LEU A 852 -11.50 -6.84 -31.59
C LEU A 852 -12.35 -8.10 -31.78
N GLU A 853 -12.82 -8.71 -30.69
CA GLU A 853 -13.76 -9.83 -30.71
C GLU A 853 -15.09 -9.43 -31.35
N MET A 854 -15.60 -8.24 -31.04
CA MET A 854 -16.81 -7.69 -31.67
C MET A 854 -16.62 -7.51 -33.18
N TYR A 855 -15.50 -6.98 -33.65
CA TYR A 855 -15.23 -6.87 -35.09
C TYR A 855 -15.24 -8.24 -35.77
N ALA A 856 -14.59 -9.24 -35.16
CA ALA A 856 -14.59 -10.62 -35.68
C ALA A 856 -16.00 -11.22 -35.70
N LEU A 857 -16.79 -11.01 -34.64
CA LEU A 857 -18.16 -11.53 -34.52
C LEU A 857 -19.11 -10.91 -35.55
N LEU A 858 -19.04 -9.58 -35.73
CA LEU A 858 -19.95 -8.82 -36.57
C LEU A 858 -19.66 -9.01 -38.07
N LEU A 859 -18.40 -9.10 -38.46
CA LEU A 859 -17.99 -9.17 -39.86
C LEU A 859 -17.61 -10.57 -40.34
N LYS A 860 -17.13 -11.45 -39.45
CA LYS A 860 -16.70 -12.82 -39.81
C LYS A 860 -15.72 -12.78 -40.99
N ASP A 861 -15.99 -13.53 -42.06
CA ASP A 861 -15.16 -13.60 -43.28
C ASP A 861 -15.12 -12.27 -44.07
N ASN A 862 -15.94 -11.28 -43.70
CA ASN A 862 -15.94 -9.95 -44.31
C ASN A 862 -14.92 -8.99 -43.66
N LEU A 863 -14.19 -9.41 -42.61
CA LEU A 863 -13.17 -8.60 -41.94
C LEU A 863 -11.84 -8.66 -42.70
N HIS A 864 -11.34 -7.52 -43.17
CA HIS A 864 -10.04 -7.40 -43.84
C HIS A 864 -9.11 -6.45 -43.09
N TRP A 865 -7.85 -6.86 -42.87
CA TRP A 865 -6.83 -6.07 -42.18
C TRP A 865 -5.69 -5.73 -43.13
N GLN A 866 -5.23 -4.47 -43.10
CA GLN A 866 -4.16 -3.99 -43.96
C GLN A 866 -3.29 -2.92 -43.31
N ASN A 867 -2.11 -2.69 -43.88
CA ASN A 867 -1.19 -1.66 -43.42
C ASN A 867 -1.63 -0.29 -43.94
N ARG A 868 -1.48 0.71 -43.08
CA ARG A 868 -1.91 2.08 -43.36
C ARG A 868 -0.98 2.78 -44.35
N GLU A 869 -1.57 3.49 -45.29
CA GLU A 869 -0.88 4.39 -46.22
C GLU A 869 -1.51 5.79 -46.14
N ALA A 870 -1.12 6.54 -45.10
CA ALA A 870 -1.60 7.88 -44.81
C ALA A 870 -0.52 8.93 -45.14
N TRP A 871 -0.91 9.98 -45.85
CA TRP A 871 0.01 10.95 -46.42
C TRP A 871 -0.46 12.39 -46.22
N ILE A 872 0.45 13.34 -46.40
CA ILE A 872 0.19 14.78 -46.38
C ILE A 872 0.68 15.35 -47.70
N TYR A 873 -0.14 16.18 -48.33
CA TYR A 873 0.23 16.91 -49.53
C TYR A 873 0.47 18.37 -49.17
N SER A 874 1.73 18.79 -49.18
CA SER A 874 2.15 20.15 -48.85
C SER A 874 3.32 20.56 -49.74
N GLN A 875 3.31 21.79 -50.24
CA GLN A 875 4.39 22.35 -51.07
C GLN A 875 4.66 21.51 -52.34
N ASN A 876 3.60 20.99 -52.96
CA ASN A 876 3.65 20.06 -54.09
C ASN A 876 4.41 18.74 -53.84
N THR A 877 4.60 18.37 -52.57
CA THR A 877 5.27 17.14 -52.15
C THR A 877 4.32 16.27 -51.34
N TYR A 878 4.38 14.96 -51.56
CA TYR A 878 3.77 13.97 -50.68
C TYR A 878 4.75 13.54 -49.60
N THR A 879 4.41 13.79 -48.33
CA THR A 879 5.13 13.27 -47.16
C THR A 879 4.28 12.26 -46.40
N ARG A 880 4.90 11.23 -45.81
CA ARG A 880 4.18 10.26 -44.99
C ARG A 880 3.63 10.94 -43.73
N TYR A 881 2.51 10.46 -43.24
CA TYR A 881 2.04 10.82 -41.91
C TYR A 881 2.87 10.10 -40.82
N PRO A 882 3.29 10.76 -39.72
CA PRO A 882 2.98 12.16 -39.37
C PRO A 882 4.00 13.20 -39.88
N PHE A 883 3.52 14.42 -40.21
CA PHE A 883 4.32 15.48 -40.84
C PHE A 883 5.63 15.78 -40.09
N GLN A 884 5.52 15.86 -38.77
CA GLN A 884 6.57 16.27 -37.87
C GLN A 884 7.77 15.30 -37.87
N SER A 885 7.60 14.02 -38.20
CA SER A 885 8.68 13.02 -38.29
C SER A 885 8.97 12.53 -39.71
N ALA A 886 8.42 13.19 -40.73
CA ALA A 886 8.55 12.78 -42.13
C ALA A 886 8.73 14.00 -43.05
N LEU A 887 9.77 14.79 -42.79
CA LEU A 887 10.08 16.01 -43.55
C LEU A 887 10.83 15.71 -44.87
N TYR A 888 11.34 14.48 -45.03
CA TYR A 888 12.07 14.06 -46.22
C TYR A 888 11.27 14.27 -47.51
N GLY A 889 11.89 14.92 -48.50
CA GLY A 889 11.27 15.25 -49.79
C GLY A 889 10.69 16.66 -49.88
N LEU A 890 10.52 17.38 -48.75
CA LEU A 890 10.16 18.80 -48.78
C LEU A 890 11.33 19.66 -49.32
N PRO A 891 11.06 20.87 -49.84
CA PRO A 891 12.11 21.81 -50.23
C PRO A 891 13.09 22.07 -49.08
N ALA A 892 14.41 22.03 -49.36
CA ALA A 892 15.45 22.19 -48.35
C ALA A 892 15.31 23.44 -47.44
N PRO A 893 14.90 24.62 -47.94
CA PRO A 893 14.63 25.78 -47.08
C PRO A 893 13.53 25.54 -46.04
N ILE A 894 12.51 24.75 -46.39
CA ILE A 894 11.37 24.43 -45.52
C ILE A 894 11.79 23.41 -44.46
N ILE A 895 12.54 22.38 -44.85
CA ILE A 895 13.12 21.41 -43.90
C ILE A 895 13.98 22.16 -42.86
N LYS A 896 14.83 23.08 -43.33
CA LYS A 896 15.66 23.93 -42.46
C LYS A 896 14.82 24.74 -41.47
N GLU A 897 13.75 25.40 -41.93
CA GLU A 897 12.86 26.20 -41.08
C GLU A 897 12.12 25.33 -40.03
N CYS A 898 11.67 24.14 -40.42
CA CYS A 898 11.06 23.16 -39.51
C CYS A 898 12.03 22.70 -38.40
N ILE A 899 13.25 22.32 -38.77
CA ILE A 899 14.27 21.87 -37.81
C ILE A 899 14.68 23.01 -36.87
N LEU A 900 15.00 24.20 -37.41
CA LEU A 900 15.40 25.35 -36.59
C LEU A 900 14.29 25.78 -35.64
N GLY A 901 13.03 25.79 -36.09
CA GLY A 901 11.89 26.09 -35.23
C GLY A 901 11.72 25.09 -34.09
N ALA A 902 11.90 23.78 -34.36
CA ALA A 902 11.84 22.74 -33.32
C ALA A 902 12.98 22.89 -32.30
N VAL A 903 14.20 23.20 -32.75
CA VAL A 903 15.35 23.51 -31.90
C VAL A 903 15.05 24.73 -31.02
N GLU A 904 14.62 25.85 -31.60
CA GLU A 904 14.30 27.07 -30.85
C GLU A 904 13.23 26.84 -29.79
N ALA A 905 12.18 26.09 -30.12
CA ALA A 905 11.11 25.75 -29.19
C ALA A 905 11.62 24.95 -27.98
N GLN A 906 12.64 24.09 -28.17
CA GLN A 906 13.26 23.28 -27.13
C GLN A 906 14.27 24.10 -26.29
N TYR A 907 15.03 25.01 -26.90
CA TYR A 907 16.09 25.79 -26.24
C TYR A 907 15.61 27.11 -25.59
N ASN A 908 14.62 27.82 -26.14
CA ASN A 908 14.05 29.01 -25.48
C ASN A 908 13.29 28.67 -24.19
N ALA A 909 12.86 27.42 -24.02
CA ALA A 909 12.35 26.91 -22.75
C ALA A 909 13.48 26.64 -21.73
N ALA A 910 14.68 26.28 -22.21
CA ALA A 910 15.85 26.01 -21.38
C ALA A 910 16.50 27.29 -20.81
N SER A 911 16.37 28.46 -21.47
CA SER A 911 16.91 29.73 -20.97
C SER A 911 16.16 30.31 -19.76
N ARG A 912 15.02 29.72 -19.38
CA ARG A 912 14.22 30.12 -18.22
C ARG A 912 14.10 29.06 -17.14
N LEU A 913 14.80 27.92 -17.21
CA LEU A 913 15.07 27.00 -16.09
C LEU A 913 15.89 25.80 -16.61
N GLN A 914 17.05 25.54 -16.02
CA GLN A 914 17.86 24.31 -16.14
C GLN A 914 18.70 24.11 -14.86
N PRO A 915 19.21 22.89 -14.54
CA PRO A 915 19.61 21.79 -15.44
C PRO A 915 18.91 20.43 -15.14
N ALA A 916 18.54 19.60 -16.12
CA ALA A 916 19.32 18.76 -17.05
C ALA A 916 19.72 17.39 -16.46
N ASN A 917 18.89 16.37 -16.71
CA ASN A 917 19.23 14.97 -17.05
C ASN A 917 18.00 14.07 -16.90
N ALA A 918 17.29 13.85 -18.02
CA ALA A 918 16.18 12.90 -18.13
C ALA A 918 16.60 11.77 -19.08
N PRO A 919 16.35 10.49 -18.76
CA PRO A 919 16.63 9.40 -19.68
C PRO A 919 15.61 9.41 -20.84
N ALA A 920 16.08 9.01 -22.02
CA ALA A 920 15.30 8.97 -23.25
C ALA A 920 14.06 8.06 -23.09
N LEU A 921 12.88 8.67 -23.18
CA LEU A 921 11.59 7.98 -23.28
C LEU A 921 11.57 7.20 -24.60
N LYS A 922 11.24 5.89 -24.56
CA LYS A 922 10.69 5.22 -25.73
C LYS A 922 9.26 5.73 -25.92
N MET A 923 9.11 6.67 -26.84
CA MET A 923 7.81 7.17 -27.27
C MET A 923 7.15 6.16 -28.21
N GLU A 924 5.97 5.70 -27.84
CA GLU A 924 5.04 5.08 -28.79
C GLU A 924 4.22 6.19 -29.46
N ASP A 925 4.37 6.23 -30.78
CA ASP A 925 3.84 7.23 -31.71
C ASP A 925 2.31 7.21 -31.72
N CYS A 926 1.72 8.34 -31.38
CA CYS A 926 0.27 8.52 -31.32
C CYS A 926 -0.22 9.28 -32.54
N CYS A 927 -0.51 8.55 -33.62
CA CYS A 927 -1.05 9.15 -34.83
C CYS A 927 -2.49 9.66 -34.67
N GLY A 928 -2.73 10.84 -35.21
CA GLY A 928 -4.01 11.54 -35.23
C GLY A 928 -5.03 10.90 -36.12
N ASP A 929 -5.79 10.01 -35.49
CA ASP A 929 -7.16 9.66 -35.83
C ASP A 929 -7.93 9.04 -34.65
N GLY A 930 -7.52 9.29 -33.40
CA GLY A 930 -8.42 9.25 -32.21
C GLY A 930 -8.41 7.99 -31.33
N ALA A 931 -7.39 7.15 -31.41
CA ALA A 931 -7.41 5.79 -30.84
C ALA A 931 -7.08 5.60 -29.35
N VAL A 932 -6.83 6.66 -28.58
CA VAL A 932 -6.31 6.50 -27.22
C VAL A 932 -7.36 6.94 -26.19
N PRO A 933 -7.67 6.12 -25.17
CA PRO A 933 -8.48 6.53 -24.04
C PRO A 933 -7.86 7.78 -23.39
N GLN A 934 -8.70 8.71 -22.95
CA GLN A 934 -8.26 10.00 -22.38
C GLN A 934 -7.31 9.83 -21.16
N ASP A 935 -7.29 8.65 -20.55
CA ASP A 935 -6.47 8.26 -19.39
C ASP A 935 -5.02 7.87 -19.75
N ASP A 936 -4.72 7.52 -21.00
CA ASP A 936 -3.42 6.97 -21.42
C ASP A 936 -2.45 8.04 -21.93
N CYS A 937 -2.73 9.31 -21.64
CA CYS A 937 -2.03 10.40 -22.29
C CYS A 937 -1.58 11.46 -21.30
N LEU A 938 -0.31 11.32 -20.91
CA LEU A 938 0.35 12.29 -20.07
C LEU A 938 0.69 13.53 -20.90
N LEU A 939 -0.17 14.56 -20.82
CA LEU A 939 0.22 15.93 -21.11
C LEU A 939 1.48 16.24 -20.29
N THR A 940 2.58 16.59 -20.95
CA THR A 940 3.82 16.98 -20.29
C THR A 940 3.59 18.25 -19.45
N ALA A 941 4.50 18.58 -18.52
CA ALA A 941 4.44 19.86 -17.80
C ALA A 941 4.45 21.09 -18.74
N ARG A 942 4.91 20.92 -19.99
CA ARG A 942 4.86 21.91 -21.07
C ARG A 942 3.45 22.03 -21.66
N ASP A 943 2.76 20.90 -21.86
CA ASP A 943 1.43 20.84 -22.48
C ASP A 943 0.31 21.30 -21.53
N LYS A 944 0.51 21.14 -20.21
CA LYS A 944 -0.37 21.72 -19.17
C LYS A 944 -0.12 23.22 -18.92
N ARG A 945 0.99 23.78 -19.42
CA ARG A 945 1.31 25.21 -19.35
C ARG A 945 0.79 26.01 -20.54
N ALA A 946 0.54 25.37 -21.68
CA ALA A 946 -0.08 26.01 -22.82
C ALA A 946 -1.55 26.33 -22.47
N ALA A 947 -1.93 27.60 -22.55
CA ALA A 947 -3.29 28.00 -22.24
C ALA A 947 -4.29 27.50 -23.29
N ASN A 948 -3.83 27.19 -24.51
CA ASN A 948 -4.67 26.77 -25.63
C ASN A 948 -3.87 25.97 -26.69
N PHE A 949 -4.59 25.39 -27.65
CA PHE A 949 -4.04 24.51 -28.69
C PHE A 949 -3.05 25.24 -29.62
N GLU A 950 -3.26 26.51 -29.92
CA GLU A 950 -2.31 27.29 -30.72
C GLU A 950 -0.95 27.43 -30.03
N GLN A 951 -0.96 27.81 -28.74
CA GLN A 951 0.26 27.88 -27.94
C GLN A 951 0.94 26.53 -27.82
N PHE A 952 0.17 25.45 -27.67
CA PHE A 952 0.70 24.09 -27.66
C PHE A 952 1.44 23.78 -28.97
N ILE A 953 0.86 24.08 -30.14
CA ILE A 953 1.49 23.83 -31.44
C ILE A 953 2.86 24.52 -31.55
N TYR A 954 2.93 25.81 -31.19
CA TYR A 954 4.17 26.58 -31.25
C TYR A 954 5.20 26.12 -30.21
N GLN A 955 4.75 25.82 -28.99
CA GLN A 955 5.64 25.35 -27.94
C GLN A 955 6.17 23.96 -28.26
N THR A 956 5.37 23.06 -28.80
CA THR A 956 5.76 21.66 -28.98
C THR A 956 6.56 21.43 -30.26
N TRP A 957 6.13 21.99 -31.39
CA TRP A 957 6.75 21.72 -32.70
C TRP A 957 7.51 22.90 -33.31
N GLY A 958 7.42 24.09 -32.70
CA GLY A 958 8.11 25.27 -33.18
C GLY A 958 7.50 25.92 -34.42
N ALA A 959 8.00 27.11 -34.75
CA ALA A 959 7.39 27.99 -35.75
C ALA A 959 7.34 27.41 -37.17
N GLY A 960 8.33 26.60 -37.57
CA GLY A 960 8.37 25.99 -38.91
C GLY A 960 7.26 24.95 -39.11
N ILE A 961 7.20 23.91 -38.27
CA ILE A 961 6.14 22.89 -38.36
C ILE A 961 4.75 23.51 -38.13
N ALA A 962 4.64 24.50 -37.22
CA ALA A 962 3.43 25.27 -37.02
C ALA A 962 2.95 25.93 -38.31
N LYS A 963 3.85 26.60 -39.05
CA LYS A 963 3.54 27.33 -40.27
C LYS A 963 3.17 26.45 -41.46
N TYR A 964 3.89 25.35 -41.68
CA TYR A 964 3.73 24.55 -42.91
C TYR A 964 2.70 23.41 -42.82
N PHE A 965 2.24 23.05 -41.62
CA PHE A 965 1.24 22.01 -41.46
C PHE A 965 0.27 22.26 -40.29
N ALA A 966 0.78 22.33 -39.06
CA ALA A 966 -0.08 22.18 -37.89
C ALA A 966 -1.13 23.30 -37.74
N VAL A 967 -0.76 24.57 -37.86
CA VAL A 967 -1.70 25.70 -37.79
C VAL A 967 -2.65 25.73 -38.99
N PRO A 968 -2.18 25.72 -40.27
CA PRO A 968 -3.09 25.82 -41.40
C PRO A 968 -4.05 24.64 -41.50
N TYR A 969 -3.58 23.41 -41.25
CA TYR A 969 -4.44 22.22 -41.23
C TYR A 969 -5.52 22.30 -40.15
N ASN A 970 -5.14 22.60 -38.90
CA ASN A 970 -6.10 22.62 -37.80
C ASN A 970 -7.09 23.78 -37.92
N ARG A 971 -6.67 24.97 -38.39
CA ARG A 971 -7.63 26.07 -38.67
C ARG A 971 -8.64 25.66 -39.73
N LYS A 972 -8.17 24.93 -40.76
CA LYS A 972 -9.03 24.41 -41.82
C LYS A 972 -9.99 23.34 -41.28
N LEU A 973 -9.52 22.38 -40.49
CA LEU A 973 -10.33 21.32 -39.87
C LEU A 973 -11.37 21.88 -38.89
N TRP A 974 -10.93 22.63 -37.87
CA TRP A 974 -11.78 23.02 -36.75
C TRP A 974 -12.67 24.22 -37.03
N LYS A 975 -12.31 25.08 -37.99
CA LYS A 975 -13.07 26.31 -38.35
C LYS A 975 -13.32 27.25 -37.15
N VAL A 976 -12.45 27.20 -36.16
CA VAL A 976 -12.43 28.12 -35.01
C VAL A 976 -10.99 28.56 -34.72
N PRO A 977 -10.79 29.72 -34.08
CA PRO A 977 -9.47 30.11 -33.61
C PRO A 977 -8.88 29.05 -32.68
N LEU A 978 -7.67 28.55 -33.01
CA LEU A 978 -7.00 27.52 -32.22
C LEU A 978 -6.65 28.01 -30.79
N ALA A 979 -6.63 29.33 -30.59
CA ALA A 979 -6.47 29.94 -29.28
C ALA A 979 -7.68 29.76 -28.33
N GLU A 980 -8.85 29.40 -28.86
CA GLU A 980 -10.05 29.13 -28.07
C GLU A 980 -10.19 27.64 -27.68
N MET A 981 -9.37 26.78 -28.29
CA MET A 981 -9.40 25.34 -28.04
C MET A 981 -8.46 24.98 -26.89
N GLU A 982 -8.95 24.19 -25.95
CA GLU A 982 -8.17 23.67 -24.84
C GLU A 982 -7.38 22.40 -25.24
N THR A 983 -6.56 21.85 -24.34
CA THR A 983 -5.52 20.85 -24.67
C THR A 983 -5.81 19.43 -24.13
N SER A 984 -6.87 19.21 -23.35
CA SER A 984 -7.22 17.93 -22.72
C SER A 984 -7.56 16.82 -23.71
N TRP A 985 -8.00 17.17 -24.92
CA TRP A 985 -8.30 16.21 -25.98
C TRP A 985 -7.07 15.77 -26.79
N LEU A 986 -5.92 16.43 -26.62
CA LEU A 986 -4.70 16.15 -27.40
C LEU A 986 -4.03 14.84 -26.99
N GLY A 987 -4.31 14.39 -25.78
CA GLY A 987 -3.71 13.21 -25.21
C GLY A 987 -3.79 12.01 -26.17
N GLY A 988 -2.62 11.56 -26.66
CA GLY A 988 -2.47 10.34 -27.46
C GLY A 988 -3.11 10.39 -28.85
N ARG A 989 -3.51 11.58 -29.29
CA ARG A 989 -4.09 11.80 -30.62
C ARG A 989 -3.17 12.60 -31.53
N VAL A 990 -2.05 13.06 -31.01
CA VAL A 990 -1.13 13.92 -31.73
C VAL A 990 0.27 13.36 -31.55
N PRO A 991 1.00 13.05 -32.63
CA PRO A 991 2.33 12.47 -32.49
C PRO A 991 3.34 13.50 -32.01
N LEU A 992 4.19 13.11 -31.07
CA LEU A 992 5.11 14.02 -30.38
C LEU A 992 6.58 13.64 -30.61
N PRO A 993 7.09 13.59 -31.86
CA PRO A 993 8.46 13.15 -32.13
C PRO A 993 9.49 14.00 -31.38
N ASP A 994 10.56 13.35 -30.92
CA ASP A 994 11.69 14.08 -30.34
C ASP A 994 12.53 14.74 -31.45
N LEU A 995 13.43 15.64 -31.07
CA LEU A 995 14.26 16.37 -32.03
C LEU A 995 15.11 15.43 -32.91
N GLY A 996 15.56 14.30 -32.38
CA GLY A 996 16.31 13.29 -33.15
C GLY A 996 15.43 12.66 -34.23
N GLN A 997 14.21 12.28 -33.89
CA GLN A 997 13.24 11.73 -34.84
C GLN A 997 12.82 12.73 -35.93
N ILE A 998 12.72 14.02 -35.60
CA ILE A 998 12.47 15.09 -36.58
C ILE A 998 13.65 15.20 -37.57
N ILE A 999 14.90 15.12 -37.06
CA ILE A 999 16.12 15.18 -37.88
C ILE A 999 16.26 13.94 -38.76
N ASP A 1000 16.10 12.74 -38.20
CA ASP A 1000 16.18 11.48 -38.94
C ASP A 1000 15.13 11.42 -40.05
N GLY A 1001 13.90 11.85 -39.73
CA GLY A 1001 12.79 11.97 -40.67
C GLY A 1001 12.96 13.04 -41.75
N ALA A 1002 13.93 13.94 -41.59
CA ALA A 1002 14.35 14.89 -42.62
C ALA A 1002 15.47 14.33 -43.52
N LEU A 1003 16.31 13.44 -43.00
CA LEU A 1003 17.48 12.88 -43.69
C LEU A 1003 17.14 11.69 -44.58
N ALA A 1004 16.14 10.88 -44.21
CA ALA A 1004 15.76 9.68 -44.94
C ALA A 1004 14.24 9.46 -45.00
N PRO A 1005 13.74 8.70 -46.01
CA PRO A 1005 12.33 8.31 -46.05
C PRO A 1005 11.96 7.43 -44.85
N SER A 1006 10.81 7.72 -44.22
CA SER A 1006 10.28 6.87 -43.15
C SER A 1006 9.86 5.50 -43.69
N SER A 1007 10.37 4.42 -43.09
CA SER A 1007 10.23 3.04 -43.58
C SER A 1007 9.04 2.26 -43.01
N ARG A 1008 8.32 2.79 -42.00
CA ARG A 1008 7.20 2.10 -41.36
C ARG A 1008 6.02 3.04 -41.08
N PRO A 1009 4.77 2.63 -41.32
CA PRO A 1009 3.62 3.36 -40.80
C PRO A 1009 3.67 3.33 -39.28
N VAL A 1010 3.52 4.50 -38.67
CA VAL A 1010 3.56 4.68 -37.21
C VAL A 1010 2.15 5.01 -36.71
N GLY A 1011 1.85 4.81 -35.41
CA GLY A 1011 0.52 5.08 -34.86
C GLY A 1011 -0.33 3.85 -34.47
N PRO A 1012 -1.36 4.03 -33.64
CA PRO A 1012 -2.25 2.94 -33.19
C PRO A 1012 -3.08 2.31 -34.33
N ASN A 1013 -3.24 3.04 -35.43
CA ASN A 1013 -3.88 2.64 -36.68
C ASN A 1013 -2.88 2.26 -37.79
N ALA A 1014 -1.58 2.07 -37.47
CA ALA A 1014 -0.56 1.68 -38.45
C ALA A 1014 -0.94 0.42 -39.25
N ARG A 1015 -1.75 -0.44 -38.61
CA ARG A 1015 -2.56 -1.47 -39.24
C ARG A 1015 -4.03 -1.18 -38.91
N PHE A 1016 -4.91 -1.23 -39.90
CA PHE A 1016 -6.34 -1.01 -39.72
C PHE A 1016 -7.16 -2.06 -40.44
N GLY A 1017 -8.39 -2.26 -39.97
CA GLY A 1017 -9.38 -3.15 -40.53
C GLY A 1017 -10.45 -2.38 -41.32
N TYR A 1018 -10.99 -3.00 -42.35
CA TYR A 1018 -12.12 -2.48 -43.12
C TYR A 1018 -12.98 -3.64 -43.66
N PRO A 1019 -14.32 -3.51 -43.79
CA PRO A 1019 -15.14 -4.57 -44.38
C PRO A 1019 -14.83 -4.80 -45.86
N LEU A 1020 -14.69 -6.06 -46.29
CA LEU A 1020 -14.49 -6.37 -47.71
C LEU A 1020 -15.67 -5.89 -48.55
N ARG A 1021 -16.91 -6.11 -48.12
CA ARG A 1021 -18.12 -5.76 -48.88
C ARG A 1021 -19.09 -4.95 -48.03
N GLY A 1022 -19.86 -4.07 -48.68
CA GLY A 1022 -20.95 -3.32 -48.07
C GLY A 1022 -20.52 -2.08 -47.27
N GLY A 1023 -19.27 -1.66 -47.40
CA GLY A 1023 -18.71 -0.50 -46.71
C GLY A 1023 -18.76 -0.62 -45.18
N PHE A 1024 -18.55 0.48 -44.47
CA PHE A 1024 -18.62 0.49 -43.00
C PHE A 1024 -20.05 0.19 -42.47
N GLN A 1025 -21.08 0.38 -43.30
CA GLN A 1025 -22.45 -0.07 -43.04
C GLN A 1025 -22.52 -1.56 -42.70
N ALA A 1026 -21.68 -2.41 -43.30
CA ALA A 1026 -21.67 -3.86 -43.04
C ALA A 1026 -21.37 -4.18 -41.57
N LEU A 1027 -20.48 -3.42 -40.93
CA LEU A 1027 -20.16 -3.58 -39.52
C LEU A 1027 -21.38 -3.25 -38.64
N MET A 1028 -22.11 -2.19 -38.99
CA MET A 1028 -23.33 -1.78 -38.26
C MET A 1028 -24.47 -2.79 -38.46
N SER A 1029 -24.65 -3.26 -39.68
CA SER A 1029 -25.67 -4.27 -40.02
C SER A 1029 -25.39 -5.62 -39.35
N GLY A 1030 -24.12 -5.94 -39.04
CA GLY A 1030 -23.73 -7.14 -38.31
C GLY A 1030 -24.34 -7.25 -36.90
N PHE A 1031 -24.78 -6.13 -36.30
CA PHE A 1031 -25.49 -6.16 -35.02
C PHE A 1031 -26.91 -6.70 -35.14
N LEU A 1032 -27.57 -6.51 -36.28
CA LEU A 1032 -29.01 -6.77 -36.43
C LEU A 1032 -29.42 -8.21 -36.06
N PRO A 1033 -28.69 -9.27 -36.46
CA PRO A 1033 -29.02 -10.63 -36.08
C PRO A 1033 -28.77 -10.94 -34.59
N LEU A 1034 -28.02 -10.09 -33.89
CA LEU A 1034 -27.63 -10.27 -32.48
C LEU A 1034 -28.54 -9.49 -31.53
N LEU A 1035 -29.32 -8.52 -32.02
CA LEU A 1035 -30.24 -7.75 -31.21
C LEU A 1035 -31.43 -8.62 -30.77
N LYS A 1036 -31.66 -8.67 -29.46
CA LYS A 1036 -32.80 -9.36 -28.86
C LYS A 1036 -33.98 -8.44 -28.56
N GLY A 1037 -33.71 -7.15 -28.32
CA GLY A 1037 -34.71 -6.11 -28.07
C GLY A 1037 -35.38 -5.60 -29.36
N LYS A 1038 -36.40 -4.76 -29.20
CA LYS A 1038 -37.17 -4.20 -30.33
C LYS A 1038 -36.39 -3.06 -30.99
N LEU A 1039 -36.11 -3.17 -32.29
CA LEU A 1039 -35.57 -2.09 -33.12
C LEU A 1039 -36.68 -1.48 -33.99
N GLU A 1040 -36.82 -0.16 -33.97
CA GLU A 1040 -37.74 0.57 -34.85
C GLU A 1040 -37.02 1.67 -35.63
N THR A 1041 -36.98 1.54 -36.95
CA THR A 1041 -36.49 2.57 -37.87
C THR A 1041 -37.61 3.51 -38.30
N ASN A 1042 -37.26 4.66 -38.87
CA ASN A 1042 -38.19 5.76 -39.16
C ASN A 1042 -38.94 6.30 -37.91
N ALA A 1043 -38.40 6.05 -36.72
CA ALA A 1043 -38.94 6.44 -35.43
C ALA A 1043 -38.31 7.78 -34.98
N ARG A 1044 -38.80 8.90 -35.54
CA ARG A 1044 -38.29 10.23 -35.20
C ARG A 1044 -38.91 10.75 -33.90
N ILE A 1045 -38.10 10.94 -32.85
CA ILE A 1045 -38.49 11.70 -31.66
C ILE A 1045 -38.62 13.19 -32.01
N ILE A 1046 -39.71 13.80 -31.55
CA ILE A 1046 -39.95 15.25 -31.66
C ILE A 1046 -40.01 15.94 -30.30
N LYS A 1047 -40.28 15.19 -29.23
CA LYS A 1047 -40.51 15.74 -27.89
C LYS A 1047 -40.19 14.73 -26.79
N LEU A 1048 -39.57 15.21 -25.72
CA LEU A 1048 -39.29 14.47 -24.48
C LEU A 1048 -39.91 15.21 -23.29
N LEU A 1049 -40.55 14.45 -22.41
CA LEU A 1049 -41.18 14.92 -21.17
C LEU A 1049 -40.47 14.24 -19.98
N PRO A 1050 -39.33 14.78 -19.50
CA PRO A 1050 -38.47 14.09 -18.55
C PRO A 1050 -39.16 13.77 -17.23
N ARG A 1051 -40.00 14.67 -16.71
CA ARG A 1051 -40.78 14.42 -15.47
C ARG A 1051 -41.83 13.31 -15.60
N GLU A 1052 -42.38 13.13 -16.80
CA GLU A 1052 -43.38 12.08 -17.06
C GLU A 1052 -42.72 10.77 -17.52
N HIS A 1053 -41.41 10.79 -17.78
CA HIS A 1053 -40.66 9.72 -18.45
C HIS A 1053 -41.29 9.30 -19.78
N ILE A 1054 -41.65 10.28 -20.62
CA ILE A 1054 -42.31 10.03 -21.92
C ILE A 1054 -41.50 10.61 -23.08
N ALA A 1055 -41.27 9.80 -24.12
CA ALA A 1055 -40.79 10.20 -25.43
C ALA A 1055 -41.94 10.17 -26.45
N VAL A 1056 -42.03 11.20 -27.30
CA VAL A 1056 -43.09 11.36 -28.31
C VAL A 1056 -42.48 11.37 -29.70
N LEU A 1057 -43.00 10.50 -30.57
CA LEU A 1057 -42.59 10.37 -31.97
C LEU A 1057 -43.39 11.31 -32.86
N ALA A 1058 -42.83 11.61 -34.04
CA ALA A 1058 -43.45 12.46 -35.05
C ALA A 1058 -44.80 11.94 -35.57
N ASP A 1059 -45.01 10.62 -35.53
CA ASP A 1059 -46.25 9.95 -35.93
C ASP A 1059 -47.31 9.90 -34.81
N GLY A 1060 -47.03 10.53 -33.66
CA GLY A 1060 -47.94 10.62 -32.52
C GLY A 1060 -47.78 9.50 -31.48
N ARG A 1061 -47.00 8.45 -31.75
CA ARG A 1061 -46.76 7.37 -30.77
C ARG A 1061 -45.97 7.89 -29.57
N ARG A 1062 -46.28 7.35 -28.39
CA ARG A 1062 -45.67 7.73 -27.11
C ARG A 1062 -45.01 6.51 -26.47
N TYR A 1063 -43.77 6.66 -26.02
CA TYR A 1063 -43.05 5.65 -25.25
C TYR A 1063 -42.85 6.16 -23.83
N ARG A 1064 -43.33 5.41 -22.85
CA ARG A 1064 -42.97 5.61 -21.45
C ARG A 1064 -41.73 4.78 -21.15
N TYR A 1065 -40.72 5.37 -20.51
CA TYR A 1065 -39.48 4.68 -20.18
C TYR A 1065 -39.24 4.58 -18.67
N GLU A 1066 -38.53 3.54 -18.23
CA GLU A 1066 -37.98 3.49 -16.86
C GLU A 1066 -36.55 4.08 -16.84
N GLN A 1067 -35.73 3.70 -17.83
CA GLN A 1067 -34.43 4.32 -18.10
C GLN A 1067 -34.35 4.71 -19.58
N LEU A 1068 -33.70 5.83 -19.89
CA LEU A 1068 -33.45 6.27 -21.26
C LEU A 1068 -31.96 6.42 -21.53
N ILE A 1069 -31.45 5.79 -22.59
CA ILE A 1069 -30.09 6.03 -23.09
C ILE A 1069 -30.20 6.91 -24.34
N SER A 1070 -29.65 8.12 -24.30
CA SER A 1070 -29.58 8.99 -25.46
C SER A 1070 -28.20 8.91 -26.10
N THR A 1071 -28.17 8.67 -27.42
CA THR A 1071 -26.95 8.78 -28.25
C THR A 1071 -27.01 9.99 -29.20
N MET A 1072 -28.05 10.81 -29.06
CA MET A 1072 -28.30 11.98 -29.89
C MET A 1072 -27.34 13.14 -29.55
N PRO A 1073 -27.11 14.09 -30.48
CA PRO A 1073 -26.39 15.31 -30.15
C PRO A 1073 -26.99 16.05 -28.97
N LEU A 1074 -26.18 16.35 -27.95
CA LEU A 1074 -26.62 16.90 -26.67
C LEU A 1074 -27.41 18.21 -26.80
N PRO A 1075 -27.03 19.20 -27.63
CA PRO A 1075 -27.84 20.39 -27.86
C PRO A 1075 -29.20 20.07 -28.47
N VAL A 1076 -29.25 19.13 -29.41
CA VAL A 1076 -30.50 18.70 -30.06
C VAL A 1076 -31.41 18.01 -29.05
N LEU A 1077 -30.84 17.13 -28.21
CA LEU A 1077 -31.58 16.50 -27.12
C LEU A 1077 -32.23 17.55 -26.22
N VAL A 1078 -31.46 18.57 -25.80
CA VAL A 1078 -31.97 19.62 -24.90
C VAL A 1078 -33.07 20.47 -25.53
N THR A 1079 -33.02 20.72 -26.85
CA THR A 1079 -34.11 21.43 -27.55
C THR A 1079 -35.44 20.65 -27.58
N MET A 1080 -35.39 19.31 -27.45
CA MET A 1080 -36.57 18.45 -27.43
C MET A 1080 -37.18 18.31 -26.03
N LEU A 1081 -36.51 18.79 -24.98
CA LEU A 1081 -36.98 18.70 -23.60
C LEU A 1081 -38.02 19.79 -23.29
N GLU A 1082 -39.15 19.34 -22.76
CA GLU A 1082 -40.30 20.17 -22.44
C GLU A 1082 -40.58 20.18 -20.94
N GLY A 1083 -41.20 21.26 -20.45
CA GLY A 1083 -41.40 21.53 -19.01
C GLY A 1083 -40.31 22.43 -18.40
N ASP A 1084 -40.17 22.38 -17.08
CA ASP A 1084 -39.30 23.25 -16.26
C ASP A 1084 -37.81 22.88 -16.38
N VAL A 1085 -37.26 22.83 -17.60
CA VAL A 1085 -35.82 22.69 -17.82
C VAL A 1085 -35.15 24.00 -17.36
N PRO A 1086 -34.21 23.97 -16.39
CA PRO A 1086 -33.57 25.16 -15.88
C PRO A 1086 -32.87 25.97 -16.97
N GLU A 1087 -32.92 27.30 -16.89
CA GLU A 1087 -32.29 28.18 -17.89
C GLU A 1087 -30.77 27.97 -17.95
N ALA A 1088 -30.14 27.59 -16.84
CA ALA A 1088 -28.73 27.19 -16.80
C ALA A 1088 -28.43 25.99 -17.71
N VAL A 1089 -29.32 24.97 -17.74
CA VAL A 1089 -29.18 23.79 -18.61
C VAL A 1089 -29.37 24.19 -20.08
N ARG A 1090 -30.35 25.05 -20.37
CA ARG A 1090 -30.58 25.56 -21.74
C ARG A 1090 -29.41 26.41 -22.24
N THR A 1091 -28.84 27.24 -21.37
CA THR A 1091 -27.67 28.08 -21.67
C THR A 1091 -26.42 27.24 -21.87
N ALA A 1092 -26.15 26.28 -20.97
CA ALA A 1092 -25.03 25.35 -21.08
C ALA A 1092 -25.08 24.56 -22.40
N ALA A 1093 -26.25 24.04 -22.77
CA ALA A 1093 -26.43 23.30 -24.03
C ALA A 1093 -26.22 24.18 -25.27
N LYS A 1094 -26.65 25.45 -25.26
CA LYS A 1094 -26.38 26.42 -26.33
C LYS A 1094 -24.89 26.78 -26.44
N GLY A 1095 -24.15 26.70 -25.35
CA GLY A 1095 -22.71 26.96 -25.29
C GLY A 1095 -21.85 25.83 -25.86
N LEU A 1096 -22.42 24.68 -26.23
CA LEU A 1096 -21.68 23.55 -26.79
C LEU A 1096 -21.42 23.73 -28.29
N ARG A 1097 -20.15 23.94 -28.64
CA ARG A 1097 -19.71 24.23 -30.01
C ARG A 1097 -19.31 22.96 -30.78
N HIS A 1098 -19.47 23.00 -32.09
CA HIS A 1098 -19.14 21.91 -33.01
C HIS A 1098 -18.75 22.44 -34.40
N THR A 1099 -18.12 21.57 -35.19
CA THR A 1099 -17.84 21.76 -36.61
C THR A 1099 -18.58 20.70 -37.42
N SER A 1100 -19.12 21.09 -38.56
CA SER A 1100 -19.83 20.24 -39.50
C SER A 1100 -18.89 19.77 -40.62
N VAL A 1101 -19.23 18.66 -41.28
CA VAL A 1101 -18.48 18.14 -42.44
C VAL A 1101 -19.45 17.90 -43.59
N ARG A 1102 -19.09 18.40 -44.77
CA ARG A 1102 -19.67 18.06 -46.06
C ARG A 1102 -18.70 17.16 -46.81
N CYS A 1103 -19.14 15.97 -47.16
CA CYS A 1103 -18.39 15.03 -47.97
C CYS A 1103 -18.86 15.11 -49.42
N VAL A 1104 -17.92 15.20 -50.36
CA VAL A 1104 -18.15 15.08 -51.80
C VAL A 1104 -17.52 13.77 -52.26
N ASN A 1105 -18.36 12.82 -52.62
CA ASN A 1105 -17.97 11.51 -53.10
C ASN A 1105 -17.84 11.54 -54.62
N LEU A 1106 -16.71 11.08 -55.15
CA LEU A 1106 -16.40 11.05 -56.58
C LEU A 1106 -16.01 9.64 -56.99
N GLY A 1107 -16.72 9.08 -57.97
CA GLY A 1107 -16.35 7.83 -58.65
C GLY A 1107 -15.63 8.15 -59.94
N ILE A 1108 -14.34 7.81 -60.02
CA ILE A 1108 -13.48 8.13 -61.17
C ILE A 1108 -13.35 6.90 -62.07
N GLY A 1109 -13.39 7.09 -63.38
CA GLY A 1109 -13.23 6.06 -64.41
C GLY A 1109 -11.79 5.59 -64.62
N ARG A 1110 -11.02 5.45 -63.55
CA ARG A 1110 -9.64 4.93 -63.55
C ARG A 1110 -9.35 4.21 -62.24
N SER A 1111 -8.86 2.97 -62.32
CA SER A 1111 -8.62 2.11 -61.16
C SER A 1111 -7.39 2.50 -60.33
N ASP A 1112 -6.30 2.92 -60.99
CA ASP A 1112 -5.00 3.15 -60.34
C ASP A 1112 -4.76 4.66 -60.08
N LEU A 1113 -5.63 5.30 -59.29
CA LEU A 1113 -5.48 6.73 -58.95
C LEU A 1113 -4.25 6.98 -58.07
N THR A 1114 -4.14 6.21 -57.00
CA THR A 1114 -3.04 6.23 -56.04
C THR A 1114 -3.09 4.97 -55.20
N GLU A 1115 -1.96 4.61 -54.60
CA GLU A 1115 -1.77 3.58 -53.58
C GLU A 1115 -2.16 4.01 -52.15
N LYS A 1116 -2.50 5.29 -51.96
CA LYS A 1116 -2.72 5.91 -50.64
C LYS A 1116 -4.15 5.65 -50.14
N HIS A 1117 -4.31 5.44 -48.84
CA HIS A 1117 -5.63 5.29 -48.21
C HIS A 1117 -6.28 6.64 -47.90
N TRP A 1118 -5.53 7.61 -47.36
CA TRP A 1118 -6.00 8.98 -47.20
C TRP A 1118 -4.87 10.00 -47.19
N ILE A 1119 -5.24 11.24 -47.54
CA ILE A 1119 -4.30 12.34 -47.75
C ILE A 1119 -4.82 13.60 -47.05
N TYR A 1120 -3.96 14.24 -46.26
CA TYR A 1120 -4.23 15.52 -45.58
C TYR A 1120 -3.75 16.71 -46.40
N TYR A 1121 -4.57 17.76 -46.49
CA TYR A 1121 -4.32 18.96 -47.30
C TYR A 1121 -4.36 20.24 -46.44
N PRO A 1122 -3.21 20.68 -45.89
CA PRO A 1122 -3.12 21.90 -45.08
C PRO A 1122 -3.32 23.20 -45.87
N GLU A 1123 -3.05 23.20 -47.18
CA GLU A 1123 -3.00 24.39 -48.01
C GLU A 1123 -4.37 24.80 -48.58
N ASP A 1124 -4.37 25.69 -49.58
CA ASP A 1124 -5.55 26.35 -50.15
C ASP A 1124 -6.37 25.44 -51.08
N THR A 1125 -6.80 24.28 -50.58
CA THR A 1125 -7.92 23.50 -51.13
C THR A 1125 -9.16 23.69 -50.27
N VAL A 1126 -10.34 23.37 -50.79
CA VAL A 1126 -11.62 23.36 -50.08
C VAL A 1126 -11.68 22.16 -49.12
N PHE A 1127 -11.18 20.99 -49.55
CA PHE A 1127 -11.12 19.79 -48.72
C PHE A 1127 -9.90 19.80 -47.81
N HIS A 1128 -10.06 19.38 -46.57
CA HIS A 1128 -8.95 19.21 -45.64
C HIS A 1128 -8.37 17.79 -45.70
N ARG A 1129 -9.17 16.82 -46.16
CA ARG A 1129 -8.78 15.42 -46.29
C ARG A 1129 -9.46 14.78 -47.51
N ILE A 1130 -8.74 13.89 -48.19
CA ILE A 1130 -9.33 12.94 -49.14
C ILE A 1130 -9.15 11.54 -48.58
N PHE A 1131 -10.22 10.74 -48.59
CA PHE A 1131 -10.20 9.32 -48.29
C PHE A 1131 -10.45 8.52 -49.57
N VAL A 1132 -9.57 7.58 -49.91
CA VAL A 1132 -9.66 6.76 -51.12
C VAL A 1132 -10.29 5.43 -50.75
N GLN A 1133 -11.63 5.40 -50.73
CA GLN A 1133 -12.40 4.25 -50.27
C GLN A 1133 -12.07 2.98 -51.05
N GLY A 1134 -11.78 3.14 -52.35
CA GLY A 1134 -11.40 2.04 -53.24
C GLY A 1134 -10.15 1.26 -52.80
N ASN A 1135 -9.24 1.90 -52.07
CA ASN A 1135 -8.06 1.26 -51.52
C ASN A 1135 -8.33 0.61 -50.16
N ALA A 1136 -9.35 1.06 -49.44
CA ALA A 1136 -9.78 0.43 -48.19
C ALA A 1136 -10.38 -0.97 -48.45
N SER A 1137 -11.11 -1.12 -49.55
CA SER A 1137 -11.49 -2.44 -50.08
C SER A 1137 -11.69 -2.40 -51.60
N PRO A 1138 -11.15 -3.39 -52.35
CA PRO A 1138 -11.31 -3.46 -53.79
C PRO A 1138 -12.77 -3.66 -54.23
N TYR A 1139 -13.65 -4.16 -53.36
CA TYR A 1139 -15.08 -4.33 -53.68
C TYR A 1139 -15.92 -3.08 -53.45
N CYS A 1140 -15.32 -1.96 -53.00
CA CYS A 1140 -16.01 -0.67 -52.97
C CYS A 1140 -16.07 0.00 -54.35
N ASN A 1141 -15.36 -0.53 -55.35
CA ASN A 1141 -15.30 0.01 -56.70
C ASN A 1141 -15.93 -0.96 -57.73
N PRO A 1142 -16.59 -0.43 -58.78
CA PRO A 1142 -16.86 -1.21 -59.98
C PRO A 1142 -15.56 -1.47 -60.78
N PRO A 1143 -15.52 -2.48 -61.65
CA PRO A 1143 -14.36 -2.76 -62.50
C PRO A 1143 -13.92 -1.52 -63.30
N GLY A 1144 -12.63 -1.19 -63.23
CA GLY A 1144 -12.04 -0.05 -63.94
C GLY A 1144 -12.24 1.32 -63.29
N GLY A 1145 -12.95 1.40 -62.16
CA GLY A 1145 -13.17 2.65 -61.41
C GLY A 1145 -12.45 2.73 -60.08
N CYS A 1146 -12.32 3.94 -59.52
CA CYS A 1146 -11.84 4.17 -58.16
C CYS A 1146 -12.63 5.31 -57.48
N GLY A 1147 -13.18 5.02 -56.29
CA GLY A 1147 -13.94 5.96 -55.49
C GLY A 1147 -13.08 6.71 -54.47
N LEU A 1148 -13.26 8.04 -54.39
CA LEU A 1148 -12.67 8.89 -53.37
C LEU A 1148 -13.70 9.85 -52.75
N THR A 1149 -13.46 10.26 -51.51
CA THR A 1149 -14.30 11.20 -50.76
C THR A 1149 -13.47 12.40 -50.35
N CYS A 1150 -13.88 13.59 -50.81
CA CYS A 1150 -13.34 14.87 -50.36
C CYS A 1150 -14.11 15.31 -49.11
N GLU A 1151 -13.42 15.53 -47.99
CA GLU A 1151 -14.03 16.00 -46.75
C GLU A 1151 -13.80 17.51 -46.55
N ILE A 1152 -14.89 18.26 -46.42
CA ILE A 1152 -14.89 19.72 -46.29
C ILE A 1152 -15.55 20.10 -44.97
N THR A 1153 -14.84 20.75 -44.07
CA THR A 1153 -15.39 21.24 -42.82
C THR A 1153 -16.02 22.62 -42.99
N TYR A 1154 -17.09 22.88 -42.26
CA TYR A 1154 -17.74 24.18 -42.20
C TYR A 1154 -18.32 24.43 -40.81
N SER A 1155 -18.57 25.69 -40.49
CA SER A 1155 -19.28 26.11 -39.28
C SER A 1155 -20.23 27.25 -39.64
N PRO A 1156 -21.16 27.64 -38.75
CA PRO A 1156 -21.98 28.83 -38.96
C PRO A 1156 -21.14 30.11 -39.19
N ASP A 1157 -19.99 30.22 -38.51
CA ASP A 1157 -19.09 31.38 -38.61
C ASP A 1157 -18.22 31.34 -39.88
N VAL A 1158 -17.90 30.13 -40.37
CA VAL A 1158 -17.12 29.90 -41.59
C VAL A 1158 -17.90 28.93 -42.50
N PRO A 1159 -18.91 29.43 -43.24
CA PRO A 1159 -19.77 28.59 -44.07
C PRO A 1159 -19.02 28.01 -45.28
N LEU A 1160 -19.64 27.02 -45.93
CA LEU A 1160 -19.14 26.49 -47.20
C LEU A 1160 -19.04 27.63 -48.24
N PRO A 1161 -17.95 27.70 -49.01
CA PRO A 1161 -17.77 28.76 -50.00
C PRO A 1161 -18.75 28.64 -51.18
N VAL A 1162 -19.18 27.42 -51.50
CA VAL A 1162 -20.16 27.04 -52.50
C VAL A 1162 -20.85 25.75 -52.04
N ASP A 1163 -22.04 25.44 -52.55
CA ASP A 1163 -22.80 24.22 -52.21
C ASP A 1163 -23.36 23.53 -53.47
N GLY A 1164 -23.85 22.30 -53.32
CA GLY A 1164 -24.44 21.49 -54.39
C GLY A 1164 -23.45 21.20 -55.51
N GLN A 1165 -23.90 21.34 -56.77
CA GLN A 1165 -23.07 21.06 -57.94
C GLN A 1165 -21.81 21.94 -58.00
N ALA A 1166 -21.89 23.21 -57.60
CA ALA A 1166 -20.73 24.10 -57.60
C ALA A 1166 -19.63 23.64 -56.63
N LEU A 1167 -19.99 22.98 -55.52
CA LEU A 1167 -19.03 22.36 -54.61
C LEU A 1167 -18.39 21.11 -55.23
N ILE A 1168 -19.17 20.29 -55.93
CA ILE A 1168 -18.67 19.13 -56.68
C ILE A 1168 -17.65 19.60 -57.74
N ASP A 1169 -18.02 20.58 -58.56
CA ASP A 1169 -17.16 21.12 -59.62
C ASP A 1169 -15.86 21.69 -59.06
N ARG A 1170 -15.94 22.39 -57.91
CA ARG A 1170 -14.77 22.90 -57.21
C ARG A 1170 -13.88 21.77 -56.68
N CYS A 1171 -14.45 20.73 -56.08
CA CYS A 1171 -13.68 19.57 -55.63
C CYS A 1171 -12.97 18.88 -56.81
N VAL A 1172 -13.64 18.68 -57.94
CA VAL A 1172 -13.02 18.11 -59.15
C VAL A 1172 -11.87 18.99 -59.64
N ALA A 1173 -12.09 20.30 -59.79
CA ALA A 1173 -11.06 21.22 -60.25
C ALA A 1173 -9.82 21.24 -59.32
N GLU A 1174 -10.04 21.20 -58.01
CA GLU A 1174 -8.95 21.17 -57.04
C GLU A 1174 -8.28 19.79 -56.94
N CYS A 1175 -9.01 18.69 -57.14
CA CYS A 1175 -8.43 17.34 -57.27
C CYS A 1175 -7.48 17.27 -58.49
N ILE A 1176 -7.87 17.88 -59.62
CA ILE A 1176 -6.98 18.03 -60.79
C ILE A 1176 -5.76 18.86 -60.42
N ARG A 1177 -5.97 19.99 -59.72
CA ARG A 1177 -4.88 20.91 -59.35
C ARG A 1177 -3.84 20.27 -58.43
N VAL A 1178 -4.25 19.44 -57.46
CA VAL A 1178 -3.32 18.71 -56.58
C VAL A 1178 -2.79 17.41 -57.21
N GLY A 1179 -3.24 17.08 -58.42
CA GLY A 1179 -2.76 15.94 -59.20
C GLY A 1179 -3.21 14.57 -58.69
N ILE A 1180 -4.33 14.49 -57.96
CA ILE A 1180 -4.90 13.18 -57.55
C ILE A 1180 -5.74 12.55 -58.68
N ILE A 1181 -6.28 13.37 -59.57
CA ILE A 1181 -6.94 12.95 -60.83
C ILE A 1181 -6.42 13.83 -61.97
N ASN A 1182 -6.55 13.36 -63.21
CA ASN A 1182 -6.18 14.09 -64.41
C ASN A 1182 -7.41 14.81 -65.00
N ALA A 1183 -7.17 15.79 -65.89
CA ALA A 1183 -8.26 16.53 -66.54
C ALA A 1183 -9.06 15.68 -67.55
N ASP A 1184 -8.48 14.56 -68.03
CA ASP A 1184 -9.10 13.60 -68.93
C ASP A 1184 -9.73 12.39 -68.19
N ASP A 1185 -9.61 12.30 -66.86
CA ASP A 1185 -10.28 11.28 -66.07
C ASP A 1185 -11.81 11.51 -66.09
N GLU A 1186 -12.58 10.49 -66.46
CA GLU A 1186 -14.04 10.56 -66.48
C GLU A 1186 -14.63 10.49 -65.05
N ILE A 1187 -15.54 11.42 -64.71
CA ILE A 1187 -16.30 11.36 -63.45
C ILE A 1187 -17.57 10.53 -63.68
N LEU A 1188 -17.55 9.27 -63.26
CA LEU A 1188 -18.65 8.32 -63.45
C LEU A 1188 -19.83 8.60 -62.53
N THR A 1189 -19.55 9.03 -61.29
CA THR A 1189 -20.58 9.47 -60.35
C THR A 1189 -20.07 10.53 -59.38
N ALA A 1190 -20.98 11.36 -58.88
CA ALA A 1190 -20.71 12.34 -57.85
C ALA A 1190 -21.95 12.52 -56.96
N ASN A 1191 -21.76 12.49 -55.64
CA ASN A 1191 -22.82 12.79 -54.67
C ASN A 1191 -22.25 13.46 -53.42
N THR A 1192 -23.15 13.99 -52.58
CA THR A 1192 -22.76 14.70 -51.36
C THR A 1192 -23.44 14.12 -50.13
N VAL A 1193 -22.70 14.05 -49.02
CA VAL A 1193 -23.22 13.65 -47.71
C VAL A 1193 -22.93 14.75 -46.69
N ASP A 1194 -23.92 15.13 -45.90
CA ASP A 1194 -23.80 16.17 -44.88
C ASP A 1194 -23.83 15.59 -43.46
N ILE A 1195 -22.85 15.99 -42.64
CA ILE A 1195 -22.71 15.62 -41.24
C ILE A 1195 -22.73 16.92 -40.41
N PRO A 1196 -23.91 17.39 -39.96
CA PRO A 1196 -24.05 18.68 -39.29
C PRO A 1196 -23.34 18.72 -37.93
N TYR A 1197 -23.27 17.59 -37.22
CA TYR A 1197 -22.47 17.44 -36.01
C TYR A 1197 -21.37 16.43 -36.31
N ALA A 1198 -20.21 16.90 -36.76
CA ALA A 1198 -19.09 16.03 -37.09
C ALA A 1198 -18.05 16.04 -35.96
N TYR A 1199 -17.51 17.22 -35.64
CA TYR A 1199 -16.46 17.38 -34.64
C TYR A 1199 -16.94 18.21 -33.44
N VAL A 1200 -16.82 17.67 -32.24
CA VAL A 1200 -17.08 18.43 -31.00
C VAL A 1200 -15.89 19.34 -30.72
N ILE A 1201 -16.15 20.61 -30.39
CA ILE A 1201 -15.11 21.58 -30.10
C ILE A 1201 -14.82 21.54 -28.60
N TYR A 1202 -13.55 21.31 -28.26
CA TYR A 1202 -13.04 21.40 -26.90
C TYR A 1202 -12.63 22.84 -26.61
N ASP A 1203 -13.60 23.67 -26.26
CA ASP A 1203 -13.33 24.99 -25.69
C ASP A 1203 -13.26 24.92 -24.15
N HIS A 1204 -12.82 26.01 -23.53
CA HIS A 1204 -12.65 26.09 -22.08
C HIS A 1204 -13.96 25.98 -21.27
N ALA A 1205 -15.13 26.22 -21.88
CA ALA A 1205 -16.44 26.15 -21.21
C ALA A 1205 -17.10 24.77 -21.36
N ARG A 1206 -16.65 23.94 -22.33
CA ARG A 1206 -17.22 22.64 -22.67
C ARG A 1206 -17.46 21.77 -21.43
N ALA A 1207 -16.44 21.51 -20.62
CA ALA A 1207 -16.52 20.56 -19.52
C ALA A 1207 -17.61 20.94 -18.50
N ALA A 1208 -17.67 22.21 -18.12
CA ALA A 1208 -18.69 22.73 -17.21
C ALA A 1208 -20.09 22.69 -17.83
N ASN A 1209 -20.21 23.02 -19.12
CA ASN A 1209 -21.48 22.96 -19.85
C ASN A 1209 -22.01 21.53 -19.94
N VAL A 1210 -21.16 20.56 -20.31
CA VAL A 1210 -21.52 19.15 -20.39
C VAL A 1210 -21.94 18.61 -19.02
N ASP A 1211 -21.19 18.91 -17.97
CA ASP A 1211 -21.53 18.43 -16.63
C ASP A 1211 -22.87 19.00 -16.13
N THR A 1212 -23.10 20.30 -16.33
CA THR A 1212 -24.38 20.95 -15.99
C THR A 1212 -25.58 20.25 -16.64
N VAL A 1213 -25.48 19.90 -17.93
CA VAL A 1213 -26.55 19.21 -18.65
C VAL A 1213 -26.65 17.74 -18.20
N ARG A 1214 -25.51 17.05 -18.03
CA ARG A 1214 -25.45 15.64 -17.62
C ARG A 1214 -26.11 15.41 -16.27
N GLN A 1215 -25.77 16.21 -15.25
CA GLN A 1215 -26.32 16.06 -13.90
C GLN A 1215 -27.85 16.21 -13.89
N TRP A 1216 -28.36 17.17 -14.65
CA TRP A 1216 -29.81 17.39 -14.75
C TRP A 1216 -30.54 16.27 -15.51
N LEU A 1217 -29.96 15.74 -16.59
CA LEU A 1217 -30.57 14.62 -17.32
C LEU A 1217 -30.54 13.34 -16.49
N LEU A 1218 -29.47 13.11 -15.75
CA LEU A 1218 -29.30 11.93 -14.91
C LEU A 1218 -30.33 11.86 -13.78
N SER A 1219 -30.78 13.00 -13.24
CA SER A 1219 -31.85 13.06 -12.24
C SER A 1219 -33.24 12.76 -12.80
N HIS A 1220 -33.37 12.62 -14.11
CA HIS A 1220 -34.59 12.21 -14.82
C HIS A 1220 -34.41 10.88 -15.55
N ASP A 1221 -33.46 10.05 -15.09
CA ASP A 1221 -33.18 8.72 -15.63
C ASP A 1221 -32.78 8.71 -17.12
N ILE A 1222 -32.22 9.83 -17.60
CA ILE A 1222 -31.67 9.96 -18.95
C ILE A 1222 -30.14 9.87 -18.86
N LEU A 1223 -29.59 8.77 -19.34
CA LEU A 1223 -28.16 8.53 -19.45
C LEU A 1223 -27.64 9.00 -20.82
N LEU A 1224 -26.54 9.76 -20.80
CA LEU A 1224 -25.82 10.17 -22.01
C LEU A 1224 -24.79 9.09 -22.36
N ALA A 1225 -24.71 8.70 -23.63
CA ALA A 1225 -23.70 7.75 -24.12
C ALA A 1225 -23.29 8.06 -25.57
N GLY A 1226 -21.99 8.01 -25.84
CA GLY A 1226 -21.41 8.12 -27.19
C GLY A 1226 -21.05 9.54 -27.61
N ARG A 1227 -20.38 9.64 -28.77
CA ARG A 1227 -19.68 10.85 -29.29
C ARG A 1227 -20.45 12.15 -29.07
N TYR A 1228 -21.69 12.20 -29.55
CA TYR A 1228 -22.46 13.44 -29.58
C TYR A 1228 -23.33 13.65 -28.35
N SER A 1229 -23.55 12.62 -27.53
CA SER A 1229 -24.38 12.71 -26.33
C SER A 1229 -23.55 13.07 -25.11
N GLU A 1230 -22.39 12.44 -24.95
CA GLU A 1230 -21.37 12.81 -23.95
C GLU A 1230 -20.56 14.03 -24.39
N TRP A 1231 -20.76 14.47 -25.63
CA TRP A 1231 -20.05 15.59 -26.27
C TRP A 1231 -18.53 15.40 -26.33
N GLU A 1232 -18.07 14.15 -26.38
CA GLU A 1232 -16.65 13.76 -26.42
C GLU A 1232 -16.25 13.34 -27.83
N TYR A 1233 -14.99 13.54 -28.21
CA TYR A 1233 -14.49 13.08 -29.50
C TYR A 1233 -14.16 11.59 -29.41
N TYR A 1234 -15.03 10.75 -30.00
CA TYR A 1234 -14.92 9.28 -30.02
C TYR A 1234 -14.74 8.70 -31.41
N ASN A 1235 -14.04 7.58 -31.48
CA ASN A 1235 -14.02 6.68 -32.62
C ASN A 1235 -15.05 5.54 -32.47
N SER A 1236 -15.17 4.66 -33.46
CA SER A 1236 -16.14 3.57 -33.44
C SER A 1236 -15.92 2.55 -32.32
N ASP A 1237 -14.66 2.28 -31.95
CA ASP A 1237 -14.29 1.40 -30.83
C ASP A 1237 -14.75 1.98 -29.48
N HIS A 1238 -14.42 3.24 -29.22
CA HIS A 1238 -14.91 3.97 -28.04
C HIS A 1238 -16.44 4.05 -28.02
N ALA A 1239 -17.07 4.20 -29.18
CA ALA A 1239 -18.53 4.20 -29.30
C ALA A 1239 -19.14 2.84 -28.91
N PHE A 1240 -18.51 1.71 -29.24
CA PHE A 1240 -18.95 0.38 -28.80
C PHE A 1240 -18.86 0.22 -27.29
N LEU A 1241 -17.72 0.62 -26.72
CA LEU A 1241 -17.47 0.56 -25.27
C LEU A 1241 -18.44 1.46 -24.49
N ALA A 1242 -18.70 2.68 -24.98
CA ALA A 1242 -19.67 3.58 -24.38
C ALA A 1242 -21.07 2.96 -24.33
N GLY A 1243 -21.47 2.23 -25.38
CA GLY A 1243 -22.75 1.53 -25.42
C GLY A 1243 -22.84 0.40 -24.39
N LYS A 1244 -21.79 -0.42 -24.29
CA LYS A 1244 -21.68 -1.50 -23.29
C LYS A 1244 -21.73 -0.95 -21.87
N LYS A 1245 -20.94 0.09 -21.58
CA LYS A 1245 -20.91 0.76 -20.27
C LYS A 1245 -22.27 1.37 -19.91
N ALA A 1246 -22.96 1.97 -20.88
CA ALA A 1246 -24.29 2.52 -20.68
C ALA A 1246 -25.31 1.43 -20.31
N ALA A 1247 -25.25 0.28 -20.99
CA ALA A 1247 -26.07 -0.88 -20.67
C ALA A 1247 -25.81 -1.45 -19.27
N GLU A 1248 -24.54 -1.58 -18.86
CA GLU A 1248 -24.14 -2.04 -17.52
C GLU A 1248 -24.61 -1.07 -16.42
N ASN A 1249 -24.51 0.24 -16.67
CA ASN A 1249 -25.02 1.28 -15.79
C ASN A 1249 -26.55 1.18 -15.62
N VAL A 1250 -27.28 0.98 -16.71
CA VAL A 1250 -28.74 0.79 -16.66
C VAL A 1250 -29.09 -0.51 -15.92
N ALA A 1251 -28.39 -1.62 -16.21
CA ALA A 1251 -28.65 -2.90 -15.55
C ALA A 1251 -28.42 -2.83 -14.02
N SER A 1252 -27.36 -2.14 -13.58
CA SER A 1252 -27.13 -1.93 -12.14
C SER A 1252 -28.19 -1.06 -11.48
N ARG A 1253 -28.68 -0.02 -12.17
CA ARG A 1253 -29.78 0.83 -11.69
C ARG A 1253 -31.09 0.05 -11.58
N LEU A 1254 -31.47 -0.69 -12.63
CA LEU A 1254 -32.69 -1.51 -12.63
C LEU A 1254 -32.67 -2.55 -11.49
N LYS A 1255 -31.52 -3.17 -11.21
CA LYS A 1255 -31.37 -4.10 -10.07
C LYS A 1255 -31.58 -3.43 -8.71
N ARG A 1256 -31.14 -2.18 -8.53
CA ARG A 1256 -31.38 -1.41 -7.29
C ARG A 1256 -32.86 -1.10 -7.09
N VAL A 1257 -33.55 -0.71 -8.18
CA VAL A 1257 -35.00 -0.47 -8.18
C VAL A 1257 -35.79 -1.75 -7.85
N GLU A 1258 -35.38 -2.89 -8.39
CA GLU A 1258 -35.99 -4.20 -8.07
C GLU A 1258 -35.74 -4.62 -6.62
N ALA A 1259 -34.57 -4.27 -6.06
CA ALA A 1259 -34.23 -4.51 -4.67
C ALA A 1259 -34.91 -3.54 -3.67
N GLY A 1260 -35.67 -2.55 -4.16
CA GLY A 1260 -36.34 -1.54 -3.33
C GLY A 1260 -35.39 -0.54 -2.68
N MET A 1261 -34.21 -0.33 -3.26
CA MET A 1261 -33.16 0.59 -2.79
C MET A 1261 -33.15 1.92 -3.53
#